data_AF-A0A2S4N925-F1
#
_entry.id   AF-A0A2S4N925-F1
#
_cell.length_a   1.000
_cell.length_b   1.000
_cell.length_c   1.000
_cell.angle_alpha   90.00
_cell.angle_beta   90.00
_cell.angle_gamma   90.00
#
_symmetry.space_group_name_H-M   'P 1'
#
loop_
_entity.id
_entity.type
_entity.pdbx_description
1 polymer ?
#
loop_
_entity_poly.entity_id
_entity_poly.type
_entity_poly.pdbx_seq_one_letter_code
_entity_poly.pdbx_strand_id
1 'polypeptide(L)'
;MKKTIVLFLFVLSTSISINAQIRSQRLGAGNNSNNIEQQMLDKAKQLNLGNVHSESAHMRPTAAAGGYFLRFENGWIYYNPNTKQVYAIYGDIMKKWGEMGYETGELGFPTSDEKDSDKSGWKRMNTFDKGAIYWNDGRIDVVKSNNNSPLPNQNPRIGTSLANKNFKTSNYILKTGRLKAALMLNDVTKTIVRKPANTNGGNSFKNPVVRSKEKIDGDKICKTEYRKLDVTNLNQDILNPDDLKYLRLGAIYNLDEFKKGNYNNLTDARNPISLNIPGIKSIKVDSPDETTLADAMTDLLNTPFVKRPTGAGQYYESKIVNSKTELEIAAGVSYSGCAYSAAATFGYNESSTKNKCLVTYLYPVFTAQIASGKNYFTDSNLNNNQDLVVIDGITYGAKLLVFFESSLDQEKLKAGFSGSGWGASANFSAEEKKELNETTFKIFLYGSSQPVRVMNSYDQVGPAIQQMINEICDQNKKYPLELGAPISYSLRFLNGDIAATNCNANELPSHVCTTNPANGTKNLTINLQSLTMKGGNNFGWIDFEILDGSAEHNRRGEDIKTVWNVNRDNATYQNQGDVQNPITSVTFENINANDRANGFLRIWTRLQNRKIGGSDAFLVKQDNPNQDEGNNFQHGKFSGQFYDIKLSDILNQRPGQKYSTTLVRKSGNDKEMDILISAIFN
;
A
#
# COMPACT_ATOMS: atom_id res chain seq x y z
N MET A 1 40.72 -54.61 -34.01
CA MET A 1 39.65 -55.53 -34.47
C MET A 1 38.92 -56.09 -33.26
N LYS A 2 37.58 -55.94 -33.22
CA LYS A 2 36.54 -56.75 -32.51
C LYS A 2 36.69 -56.94 -30.98
N LYS A 3 35.68 -56.85 -30.11
CA LYS A 3 34.23 -56.52 -30.08
C LYS A 3 33.84 -56.84 -28.59
N THR A 4 33.09 -56.05 -27.79
CA THR A 4 31.62 -56.19 -27.60
C THR A 4 31.17 -55.70 -26.19
N ILE A 5 30.15 -54.81 -26.14
CA ILE A 5 29.06 -54.55 -25.13
C ILE A 5 29.46 -53.96 -23.75
N VAL A 6 28.93 -52.82 -23.24
CA VAL A 6 27.54 -52.53 -22.78
C VAL A 6 27.16 -51.03 -22.86
N LEU A 7 26.01 -50.76 -23.50
CA LEU A 7 24.89 -49.83 -23.18
C LEU A 7 25.16 -48.49 -22.43
N PHE A 8 24.76 -47.33 -22.99
CA PHE A 8 24.02 -46.26 -22.29
C PHE A 8 23.43 -45.19 -23.25
N LEU A 9 22.14 -44.90 -23.02
CA LEU A 9 21.19 -43.86 -23.45
C LEU A 9 21.43 -42.93 -24.66
N PHE A 10 20.46 -43.00 -25.59
CA PHE A 10 19.96 -41.91 -26.44
C PHE A 10 18.62 -41.41 -25.86
N VAL A 11 18.39 -40.10 -25.78
CA VAL A 11 17.05 -39.52 -25.62
C VAL A 11 16.83 -38.55 -26.79
N LEU A 12 15.92 -38.95 -27.69
CA LEU A 12 15.33 -38.08 -28.71
C LEU A 12 13.95 -37.61 -28.22
N SER A 13 13.66 -36.35 -28.55
CA SER A 13 12.38 -35.67 -28.50
C SER A 13 11.23 -36.45 -29.15
N THR A 14 10.04 -36.44 -28.52
CA THR A 14 8.75 -36.32 -29.23
C THR A 14 7.66 -35.75 -28.31
N SER A 15 6.87 -34.85 -28.87
CA SER A 15 5.68 -34.23 -28.29
C SER A 15 4.50 -35.20 -28.33
N ILE A 16 3.73 -35.33 -27.25
CA ILE A 16 2.34 -35.82 -27.28
C ILE A 16 1.51 -35.05 -26.25
N SER A 17 0.48 -34.34 -26.75
CA SER A 17 -0.63 -33.80 -25.99
C SER A 17 -1.67 -34.91 -25.74
N ILE A 18 -1.99 -35.26 -24.50
CA ILE A 18 -3.24 -35.96 -24.14
C ILE A 18 -3.82 -35.38 -22.84
N ASN A 19 -5.14 -35.23 -22.91
CA ASN A 19 -6.13 -34.70 -21.97
C ASN A 19 -6.06 -35.14 -20.50
N ALA A 20 -6.62 -34.25 -19.68
CA ALA A 20 -7.03 -34.44 -18.31
C ALA A 20 -8.02 -35.61 -18.10
N GLN A 21 -7.76 -36.46 -17.10
CA GLN A 21 -8.73 -36.88 -16.08
C GLN A 21 -8.08 -37.74 -14.98
N ILE A 22 -8.12 -37.20 -13.75
CA ILE A 22 -8.30 -37.89 -12.45
C ILE A 22 -7.41 -39.10 -12.11
N ARG A 23 -6.46 -38.89 -11.19
CA ARG A 23 -6.28 -39.82 -10.04
C ARG A 23 -5.71 -39.10 -8.82
N SER A 24 -6.63 -38.78 -7.91
CA SER A 24 -6.36 -38.50 -6.50
C SER A 24 -5.82 -39.75 -5.81
N GLN A 25 -4.74 -39.64 -5.02
CA GLN A 25 -4.79 -39.85 -3.57
C GLN A 25 -3.44 -39.60 -2.89
N ARG A 26 -3.53 -38.67 -1.92
CA ARG A 26 -2.81 -38.58 -0.64
C ARG A 26 -1.28 -38.56 -0.65
N LEU A 27 -0.74 -37.38 -0.37
CA LEU A 27 0.24 -37.14 0.70
C LEU A 27 0.14 -35.66 1.15
N GLY A 28 -0.06 -35.42 2.45
CA GLY A 28 0.31 -34.17 3.16
C GLY A 28 -0.70 -33.02 3.19
N ALA A 29 -1.27 -32.73 4.37
CA ALA A 29 -2.15 -31.60 4.62
C ALA A 29 -1.40 -30.24 4.57
N GLY A 30 -1.86 -29.33 3.69
CA GLY A 30 -1.41 -27.93 3.63
C GLY A 30 -2.33 -27.06 2.76
N ASN A 31 -2.77 -25.92 3.31
CA ASN A 31 -3.47 -24.77 2.70
C ASN A 31 -4.91 -24.96 2.14
N ASN A 32 -5.91 -24.89 3.04
CA ASN A 32 -7.35 -24.86 2.70
C ASN A 32 -7.85 -23.53 2.09
N SER A 33 -7.17 -22.38 2.30
CA SER A 33 -7.65 -21.07 1.85
C SER A 33 -7.58 -20.87 0.34
N ASN A 34 -6.50 -21.32 -0.30
CA ASN A 34 -6.26 -21.16 -1.74
C ASN A 34 -7.27 -21.96 -2.59
N ASN A 35 -7.87 -23.02 -2.03
CA ASN A 35 -8.90 -23.81 -2.70
C ASN A 35 -10.26 -23.11 -2.66
N ILE A 36 -10.60 -22.46 -1.55
CA ILE A 36 -11.90 -21.77 -1.40
C ILE A 36 -11.96 -20.52 -2.28
N GLU A 37 -10.90 -19.71 -2.31
CA GLU A 37 -10.87 -18.51 -3.15
C GLU A 37 -10.99 -18.84 -4.64
N GLN A 38 -10.32 -19.91 -5.11
CA GLN A 38 -10.48 -20.38 -6.48
C GLN A 38 -11.92 -20.84 -6.76
N GLN A 39 -12.56 -21.56 -5.83
CA GLN A 39 -13.98 -21.92 -5.95
C GLN A 39 -14.90 -20.69 -6.04
N MET A 40 -14.58 -19.61 -5.32
CA MET A 40 -15.34 -18.36 -5.41
C MET A 40 -15.17 -17.69 -6.78
N LEU A 41 -13.95 -17.62 -7.29
CA LEU A 41 -13.63 -17.05 -8.60
C LEU A 41 -14.28 -17.85 -9.73
N ASP A 42 -14.25 -19.18 -9.65
CA ASP A 42 -14.85 -20.05 -10.67
C ASP A 42 -16.38 -19.94 -10.67
N LYS A 43 -17.00 -19.89 -9.48
CA LYS A 43 -18.45 -19.67 -9.36
C LYS A 43 -18.87 -18.30 -9.88
N ALA A 44 -18.10 -17.25 -9.60
CA ALA A 44 -18.40 -15.91 -10.12
C ALA A 44 -18.30 -15.83 -11.65
N LYS A 45 -17.35 -16.54 -12.26
CA LYS A 45 -17.25 -16.69 -13.72
C LYS A 45 -18.46 -17.43 -14.29
N GLN A 46 -18.88 -18.53 -13.65
CA GLN A 46 -20.06 -19.30 -14.05
C GLN A 46 -21.34 -18.45 -14.06
N LEU A 47 -21.45 -17.53 -13.10
CA LEU A 47 -22.62 -16.65 -12.92
C LEU A 47 -22.45 -15.27 -13.58
N ASN A 48 -21.34 -15.04 -14.29
CA ASN A 48 -21.00 -13.78 -14.95
C ASN A 48 -21.12 -12.53 -14.03
N LEU A 49 -20.58 -12.61 -12.81
CA LEU A 49 -20.72 -11.54 -11.81
C LEU A 49 -19.78 -10.33 -12.02
N GLY A 50 -18.98 -10.34 -13.10
CA GLY A 50 -18.01 -9.28 -13.41
C GLY A 50 -16.68 -9.45 -12.68
N ASN A 51 -15.84 -8.40 -12.69
CA ASN A 51 -14.53 -8.45 -12.04
C ASN A 51 -14.64 -8.45 -10.52
N VAL A 52 -13.58 -8.90 -9.84
CA VAL A 52 -13.45 -8.74 -8.38
C VAL A 52 -13.45 -7.25 -8.05
N HIS A 53 -14.33 -6.83 -7.15
CA HIS A 53 -14.47 -5.43 -6.77
C HIS A 53 -13.19 -4.96 -6.04
N SER A 54 -12.72 -3.75 -6.32
CA SER A 54 -11.46 -3.20 -5.76
C SER A 54 -11.46 -3.19 -4.23
N GLU A 55 -12.63 -3.01 -3.63
CA GLU A 55 -12.82 -3.10 -2.20
C GLU A 55 -12.73 -4.52 -1.64
N SER A 56 -12.56 -5.60 -2.41
CA SER A 56 -12.33 -6.97 -1.93
C SER A 56 -11.44 -7.74 -2.93
N ALA A 57 -10.26 -7.23 -3.25
CA ALA A 57 -9.34 -7.83 -4.23
C ALA A 57 -8.92 -9.29 -3.93
N HIS A 58 -9.09 -9.74 -2.68
CA HIS A 58 -8.88 -11.12 -2.23
C HIS A 58 -10.03 -11.58 -1.34
N MET A 59 -10.16 -12.90 -1.19
CA MET A 59 -11.15 -13.53 -0.29
C MET A 59 -11.00 -13.01 1.14
N ARG A 60 -12.10 -12.52 1.72
CA ARG A 60 -12.13 -11.91 3.05
C ARG A 60 -12.89 -12.77 4.06
N PRO A 61 -12.48 -12.81 5.33
CA PRO A 61 -13.29 -13.45 6.35
C PRO A 61 -14.62 -12.68 6.56
N THR A 62 -15.69 -13.40 6.83
CA THR A 62 -16.97 -12.83 7.25
C THR A 62 -16.95 -12.40 8.72
N ALA A 63 -17.92 -11.59 9.13
CA ALA A 63 -18.07 -11.17 10.52
C ALA A 63 -18.54 -12.33 11.42
N ALA A 64 -19.33 -13.28 10.88
CA ALA A 64 -19.58 -14.56 11.53
C ALA A 64 -18.39 -15.52 11.35
N ALA A 65 -18.07 -16.30 12.39
CA ALA A 65 -16.84 -17.08 12.44
C ALA A 65 -16.75 -18.18 11.37
N GLY A 66 -15.59 -18.27 10.72
CA GLY A 66 -15.22 -19.38 9.83
C GLY A 66 -15.67 -19.24 8.38
N GLY A 67 -16.53 -18.28 8.06
CA GLY A 67 -16.93 -17.97 6.70
C GLY A 67 -15.98 -17.02 6.00
N TYR A 68 -16.08 -16.99 4.67
CA TYR A 68 -15.36 -16.04 3.83
C TYR A 68 -16.30 -15.45 2.79
N PHE A 69 -15.96 -14.31 2.21
CA PHE A 69 -16.66 -13.74 1.07
C PHE A 69 -15.71 -13.04 0.11
N LEU A 70 -16.12 -12.98 -1.15
CA LEU A 70 -15.47 -12.22 -2.20
C LEU A 70 -16.52 -11.40 -2.95
N ARG A 71 -16.22 -10.12 -3.20
CA ARG A 71 -17.16 -9.20 -3.88
C ARG A 71 -16.80 -9.10 -5.35
N PHE A 72 -17.83 -9.14 -6.18
CA PHE A 72 -17.74 -8.88 -7.61
C PHE A 72 -18.67 -7.71 -7.96
N GLU A 73 -18.48 -7.12 -9.14
CA GLU A 73 -19.24 -5.96 -9.62
C GLU A 73 -20.76 -6.15 -9.49
N ASN A 74 -21.27 -7.37 -9.75
CA ASN A 74 -22.70 -7.66 -9.79
C ASN A 74 -23.20 -8.64 -8.71
N GLY A 75 -22.38 -8.99 -7.72
CA GLY A 75 -22.77 -9.96 -6.70
C GLY A 75 -21.64 -10.40 -5.79
N TRP A 76 -21.96 -11.06 -4.68
CA TRP A 76 -20.97 -11.56 -3.74
C TRP A 76 -21.02 -13.08 -3.69
N ILE A 77 -19.86 -13.71 -3.53
CA ILE A 77 -19.76 -15.15 -3.26
C ILE A 77 -19.34 -15.34 -1.81
N TYR A 78 -20.09 -16.16 -1.07
CA TYR A 78 -19.84 -16.50 0.33
C TYR A 78 -19.48 -17.96 0.49
N TYR A 79 -18.42 -18.25 1.25
CA TYR A 79 -18.14 -19.57 1.79
C TYR A 79 -18.90 -19.75 3.10
N ASN A 80 -19.81 -20.72 3.12
CA ASN A 80 -20.51 -21.11 4.33
C ASN A 80 -19.68 -22.19 5.07
N PRO A 81 -19.21 -21.92 6.30
CA PRO A 81 -18.41 -22.88 7.06
C PRO A 81 -19.19 -24.12 7.51
N ASN A 82 -20.52 -24.03 7.63
CA ASN A 82 -21.38 -25.12 8.06
C ASN A 82 -21.56 -26.16 6.94
N THR A 83 -21.78 -25.70 5.71
CA THR A 83 -21.94 -26.59 4.54
C THR A 83 -20.61 -26.86 3.81
N LYS A 84 -19.56 -26.09 4.10
CA LYS A 84 -18.25 -26.11 3.44
C LYS A 84 -18.35 -25.90 1.92
N GLN A 85 -19.29 -25.07 1.48
CA GLN A 85 -19.53 -24.74 0.07
C GLN A 85 -19.61 -23.23 -0.13
N VAL A 86 -19.41 -22.79 -1.38
CA VAL A 86 -19.55 -21.39 -1.79
C VAL A 86 -20.91 -21.12 -2.44
N TYR A 87 -21.55 -20.00 -2.09
CA TYR A 87 -22.85 -19.60 -2.60
C TYR A 87 -22.87 -18.14 -3.04
N ALA A 88 -23.54 -17.88 -4.15
CA ALA A 88 -23.73 -16.55 -4.69
C ALA A 88 -24.97 -15.89 -4.11
N ILE A 89 -24.81 -14.62 -3.73
CA ILE A 89 -25.89 -13.74 -3.30
C ILE A 89 -25.78 -12.43 -4.07
N TYR A 90 -26.87 -11.98 -4.69
CA TYR A 90 -26.91 -10.76 -5.49
C TYR A 90 -28.31 -10.14 -5.51
N GLY A 91 -28.41 -8.97 -6.14
CA GLY A 91 -29.67 -8.26 -6.35
C GLY A 91 -30.45 -7.92 -5.08
N ASP A 92 -31.77 -7.90 -5.21
CA ASP A 92 -32.70 -7.51 -4.15
C ASP A 92 -32.65 -8.44 -2.93
N ILE A 93 -32.41 -9.73 -3.14
CA ILE A 93 -32.26 -10.71 -2.06
C ILE A 93 -31.03 -10.39 -1.21
N MET A 94 -29.89 -10.07 -1.84
CA MET A 94 -28.68 -9.65 -1.12
C MET A 94 -28.92 -8.36 -0.33
N LYS A 95 -29.59 -7.38 -0.91
CA LYS A 95 -29.91 -6.10 -0.24
C LYS A 95 -30.73 -6.35 1.03
N LYS A 96 -31.79 -7.17 0.93
CA LYS A 96 -32.62 -7.53 2.09
C LYS A 96 -31.84 -8.28 3.16
N TRP A 97 -31.03 -9.26 2.76
CA TRP A 97 -30.19 -10.01 3.69
C TRP A 97 -29.16 -9.09 4.40
N GLY A 98 -28.63 -8.09 3.70
CA GLY A 98 -27.75 -7.07 4.27
C GLY A 98 -28.44 -6.18 5.31
N GLU A 99 -29.67 -5.74 5.06
CA GLU A 99 -30.48 -5.00 6.05
C GLU A 99 -30.71 -5.81 7.33
N MET A 100 -30.69 -7.13 7.24
CA MET A 100 -30.89 -8.06 8.36
C MET A 100 -29.60 -8.43 9.08
N GLY A 101 -28.46 -7.82 8.72
CA GLY A 101 -27.17 -8.05 9.37
C GLY A 101 -26.31 -9.14 8.72
N TYR A 102 -26.58 -9.48 7.45
CA TYR A 102 -25.84 -10.49 6.68
C TYR A 102 -25.70 -11.83 7.46
N GLU A 103 -24.53 -12.46 7.43
CA GLU A 103 -24.26 -13.74 8.08
C GLU A 103 -24.28 -13.68 9.62
N THR A 104 -24.21 -12.46 10.20
CA THR A 104 -24.39 -12.25 11.66
C THR A 104 -25.85 -12.07 12.06
N GLY A 105 -26.72 -11.88 11.06
CA GLY A 105 -28.15 -11.70 11.21
C GLY A 105 -28.91 -12.98 11.51
N GLU A 106 -30.22 -12.84 11.68
CA GLU A 106 -31.10 -13.94 12.09
C GLU A 106 -31.17 -15.11 11.10
N LEU A 107 -30.81 -14.88 9.83
CA LEU A 107 -30.82 -15.90 8.78
C LEU A 107 -29.51 -16.70 8.66
N GLY A 108 -28.38 -16.16 9.14
CA GLY A 108 -27.06 -16.80 9.02
C GLY A 108 -26.50 -16.80 7.58
N PHE A 109 -25.59 -17.73 7.28
CA PHE A 109 -24.94 -17.81 5.97
C PHE A 109 -25.90 -18.33 4.88
N PRO A 110 -25.71 -17.96 3.60
CA PRO A 110 -26.44 -18.58 2.50
C PRO A 110 -26.13 -20.08 2.42
N THR A 111 -27.13 -20.86 2.03
CA THR A 111 -27.08 -22.32 1.81
C THR A 111 -27.49 -22.71 0.39
N SER A 112 -27.85 -21.74 -0.46
CA SER A 112 -28.05 -21.92 -1.89
C SER A 112 -27.62 -20.69 -2.68
N ASP A 113 -27.29 -20.88 -3.96
CA ASP A 113 -27.35 -19.81 -4.96
C ASP A 113 -28.82 -19.40 -5.20
N GLU A 114 -29.04 -18.30 -5.91
CA GLU A 114 -30.40 -17.92 -6.30
C GLU A 114 -30.99 -18.96 -7.27
N LYS A 115 -32.16 -19.49 -6.93
CA LYS A 115 -32.87 -20.52 -7.71
C LYS A 115 -34.35 -20.19 -7.84
N ASP A 116 -35.04 -20.93 -8.71
CA ASP A 116 -36.49 -20.80 -8.84
C ASP A 116 -37.17 -21.13 -7.50
N SER A 117 -38.19 -20.34 -7.18
CA SER A 117 -38.92 -20.52 -5.93
C SER A 117 -39.78 -21.76 -5.95
N ASP A 118 -39.80 -22.49 -4.84
CA ASP A 118 -40.74 -23.58 -4.55
C ASP A 118 -42.07 -23.09 -3.95
N LYS A 119 -42.19 -21.79 -3.65
CA LYS A 119 -43.35 -21.16 -3.04
C LYS A 119 -44.23 -20.51 -4.11
N SER A 120 -45.48 -20.96 -4.22
CA SER A 120 -46.44 -20.42 -5.19
C SER A 120 -46.57 -18.89 -5.08
N GLY A 121 -46.51 -18.19 -6.22
CA GLY A 121 -46.55 -16.74 -6.30
C GLY A 121 -45.20 -16.03 -6.13
N TRP A 122 -44.09 -16.77 -5.99
CA TRP A 122 -42.73 -16.23 -5.94
C TRP A 122 -41.90 -16.74 -7.11
N LYS A 123 -40.99 -15.92 -7.64
CA LYS A 123 -40.19 -16.28 -8.83
C LYS A 123 -38.84 -16.87 -8.43
N ARG A 124 -38.13 -16.23 -7.51
CA ARG A 124 -36.75 -16.57 -7.15
C ARG A 124 -36.56 -16.67 -5.65
N MET A 125 -35.55 -17.40 -5.19
CA MET A 125 -35.22 -17.50 -3.77
C MET A 125 -33.75 -17.85 -3.50
N ASN A 126 -33.28 -17.48 -2.31
CA ASN A 126 -32.10 -18.06 -1.67
C ASN A 126 -32.49 -18.67 -0.32
N THR A 127 -31.88 -19.81 0.02
CA THR A 127 -31.94 -20.38 1.37
C THR A 127 -30.70 -19.98 2.18
N PHE A 128 -30.86 -19.95 3.50
CA PHE A 128 -29.85 -19.59 4.49
C PHE A 128 -29.87 -20.60 5.65
N ASP A 129 -28.86 -20.56 6.52
CA ASP A 129 -28.73 -21.49 7.65
C ASP A 129 -30.00 -21.56 8.52
N LYS A 130 -30.74 -20.44 8.63
CA LYS A 130 -31.90 -20.30 9.53
C LYS A 130 -33.15 -19.76 8.84
N GLY A 131 -33.26 -19.89 7.52
CA GLY A 131 -34.45 -19.42 6.79
C GLY A 131 -34.28 -19.32 5.29
N ALA A 132 -35.18 -18.59 4.63
CA ALA A 132 -35.16 -18.32 3.20
C ALA A 132 -35.68 -16.91 2.89
N ILE A 133 -35.19 -16.32 1.79
CA ILE A 133 -35.71 -15.08 1.24
C ILE A 133 -36.28 -15.37 -0.15
N TYR A 134 -37.52 -14.94 -0.37
CA TYR A 134 -38.28 -15.09 -1.60
C TYR A 134 -38.41 -13.76 -2.32
N TRP A 135 -38.30 -13.76 -3.64
CA TRP A 135 -38.37 -12.57 -4.49
C TRP A 135 -39.34 -12.75 -5.67
N ASN A 136 -40.11 -11.70 -5.97
CA ASN A 136 -40.96 -11.59 -7.16
C ASN A 136 -41.16 -10.10 -7.54
N ASP A 137 -40.58 -9.67 -8.66
CA ASP A 137 -40.76 -8.33 -9.24
C ASP A 137 -40.69 -7.18 -8.20
N GLY A 138 -39.61 -7.15 -7.41
CA GLY A 138 -39.35 -6.13 -6.38
C GLY A 138 -40.05 -6.36 -5.04
N ARG A 139 -40.93 -7.37 -4.94
CA ARG A 139 -41.47 -7.84 -3.66
C ARG A 139 -40.50 -8.83 -3.02
N ILE A 140 -40.31 -8.71 -1.71
CA ILE A 140 -39.47 -9.62 -0.91
C ILE A 140 -40.27 -10.16 0.28
N ASP A 141 -40.13 -11.46 0.57
CA ASP A 141 -40.65 -12.10 1.77
C ASP A 141 -39.54 -12.91 2.46
N VAL A 142 -39.56 -12.93 3.79
CA VAL A 142 -38.52 -13.57 4.61
C VAL A 142 -39.17 -14.59 5.53
N VAL A 143 -38.74 -15.85 5.40
CA VAL A 143 -39.21 -16.96 6.24
C VAL A 143 -38.07 -17.42 7.13
N LYS A 144 -38.27 -17.44 8.45
CA LYS A 144 -37.29 -17.91 9.45
C LYS A 144 -37.65 -19.33 9.92
N SER A 145 -36.66 -20.16 10.18
CA SER A 145 -36.85 -21.51 10.74
C SER A 145 -37.01 -21.43 12.26
N ASN A 146 -38.07 -22.03 12.81
CA ASN A 146 -38.28 -22.19 14.25
C ASN A 146 -37.99 -23.65 14.61
N ASN A 147 -36.99 -23.96 15.46
CA ASN A 147 -37.07 -25.10 16.40
C ASN A 147 -35.94 -25.17 17.45
N ASN A 148 -36.41 -25.49 18.67
CA ASN A 148 -35.72 -25.76 19.93
C ASN A 148 -35.04 -27.15 19.97
N SER A 149 -33.87 -27.26 20.64
CA SER A 149 -33.47 -28.45 21.42
C SER A 149 -32.28 -28.13 22.36
N PRO A 150 -32.38 -28.38 23.69
CA PRO A 150 -31.34 -28.05 24.67
C PRO A 150 -30.49 -29.27 25.10
N LEU A 151 -29.23 -29.04 25.50
CA LEU A 151 -28.40 -30.02 26.23
C LEU A 151 -27.49 -29.31 27.28
N PRO A 152 -27.04 -30.03 28.34
CA PRO A 152 -27.48 -29.76 29.72
C PRO A 152 -26.47 -29.05 30.62
N ASN A 153 -27.04 -28.47 31.68
CA ASN A 153 -26.41 -27.87 32.85
C ASN A 153 -25.75 -28.94 33.75
N GLN A 154 -24.47 -28.81 34.07
CA GLN A 154 -23.79 -29.48 35.18
C GLN A 154 -22.84 -28.47 35.84
N ASN A 155 -23.25 -28.00 37.01
CA ASN A 155 -22.55 -27.10 37.90
C ASN A 155 -22.04 -27.93 39.10
N PRO A 156 -20.77 -27.84 39.51
CA PRO A 156 -20.43 -28.07 40.90
C PRO A 156 -20.08 -26.73 41.57
N ARG A 157 -20.91 -26.36 42.54
CA ARG A 157 -20.58 -25.37 43.56
C ARG A 157 -19.34 -25.84 44.32
N ILE A 158 -18.34 -24.97 44.45
CA ILE A 158 -17.46 -24.96 45.62
C ILE A 158 -17.55 -23.58 46.22
N GLY A 159 -17.98 -23.53 47.47
CA GLY A 159 -18.11 -22.32 48.25
C GLY A 159 -16.88 -21.99 49.05
N THR A 160 -16.90 -20.73 49.50
CA THR A 160 -16.23 -20.13 50.66
C THR A 160 -14.82 -19.54 50.48
N SER A 161 -14.81 -18.21 50.66
CA SER A 161 -13.92 -17.45 51.52
C SER A 161 -12.44 -17.44 51.18
N LEU A 162 -11.96 -16.27 50.73
CA LEU A 162 -10.93 -15.52 51.45
C LEU A 162 -10.94 -14.06 50.98
N ALA A 163 -11.45 -13.19 51.84
CA ALA A 163 -11.19 -11.77 51.78
C ALA A 163 -9.71 -11.50 52.13
N ASN A 164 -9.17 -10.47 51.49
CA ASN A 164 -7.93 -9.75 51.78
C ASN A 164 -6.59 -10.46 51.53
N LYS A 165 -5.89 -9.97 50.50
CA LYS A 165 -4.59 -9.29 50.65
C LYS A 165 -4.15 -8.67 49.32
N ASN A 166 -4.07 -7.34 49.28
CA ASN A 166 -3.12 -6.53 48.52
C ASN A 166 -2.40 -7.24 47.35
N PHE A 167 -3.08 -7.40 46.21
CA PHE A 167 -2.37 -7.66 44.97
C PHE A 167 -1.95 -6.32 44.37
N LYS A 168 -0.71 -5.93 44.66
CA LYS A 168 0.02 -4.97 43.83
C LYS A 168 -0.03 -5.51 42.39
N THR A 169 -0.63 -4.74 41.50
CA THR A 169 -0.56 -4.92 40.05
C THR A 169 0.85 -5.33 39.66
N SER A 170 1.00 -6.57 39.19
CA SER A 170 2.27 -7.19 38.87
C SER A 170 3.04 -6.36 37.85
N ASN A 171 4.10 -5.70 38.33
CA ASN A 171 5.34 -5.23 37.68
C ASN A 171 5.53 -5.43 36.15
N TYR A 172 4.62 -4.93 35.32
CA TYR A 172 4.90 -4.57 33.92
C TYR A 172 4.71 -3.08 33.66
N ILE A 173 4.74 -2.24 34.70
CA ILE A 173 4.75 -0.78 34.57
C ILE A 173 6.21 -0.29 34.50
N LEU A 174 6.76 -0.44 33.31
CA LEU A 174 7.26 0.69 32.52
C LEU A 174 7.83 1.90 33.28
N LYS A 175 9.15 1.93 33.52
CA LYS A 175 9.88 3.11 34.00
C LYS A 175 10.51 3.90 32.83
N THR A 176 10.13 5.17 32.77
CA THR A 176 10.67 6.35 32.06
C THR A 176 11.01 6.24 30.57
N GLY A 177 10.09 6.78 29.76
CA GLY A 177 10.23 7.04 28.33
C GLY A 177 8.87 6.93 27.62
N ARG A 178 7.87 7.72 28.00
CA ARG A 178 6.52 7.68 27.43
C ARG A 178 6.30 8.86 26.48
N LEU A 179 5.61 8.63 25.36
CA LEU A 179 5.01 9.72 24.60
C LEU A 179 3.98 10.41 25.51
N LYS A 180 4.21 11.69 25.84
CA LYS A 180 3.21 12.49 26.55
C LYS A 180 2.16 12.96 25.56
N ALA A 181 0.90 12.97 25.98
CA ALA A 181 -0.16 13.65 25.23
C ALA A 181 0.26 15.11 25.01
N ALA A 182 0.29 15.54 23.75
CA ALA A 182 0.50 16.93 23.40
C ALA A 182 -0.86 17.64 23.54
N LEU A 183 -1.22 17.97 24.78
CA LEU A 183 -2.48 18.64 25.12
C LEU A 183 -2.56 20.07 24.55
N MET A 184 -1.43 20.65 24.13
CA MET A 184 -1.28 22.07 23.83
C MET A 184 -0.56 22.27 22.49
N LEU A 185 -1.22 21.96 21.38
CA LEU A 185 -0.81 22.47 20.07
C LEU A 185 -1.65 23.73 19.80
N ASN A 186 -1.00 24.89 19.77
CA ASN A 186 -1.68 26.19 19.65
C ASN A 186 -2.50 26.32 18.36
N ASP A 187 -2.11 25.59 17.31
CA ASP A 187 -2.71 25.67 15.98
C ASP A 187 -3.68 24.52 15.68
N VAL A 188 -4.00 23.70 16.69
CA VAL A 188 -4.91 22.55 16.57
C VAL A 188 -6.13 22.75 17.45
N THR A 189 -7.29 22.74 16.83
CA THR A 189 -8.58 22.75 17.50
C THR A 189 -9.09 21.32 17.67
N LYS A 190 -9.64 21.03 18.85
CA LYS A 190 -10.25 19.75 19.19
C LYS A 190 -11.74 19.92 19.39
N THR A 191 -12.54 19.08 18.75
CA THR A 191 -13.98 19.04 18.94
C THR A 191 -14.48 17.61 19.11
N ILE A 192 -15.64 17.48 19.75
CA ILE A 192 -16.36 16.21 19.85
C ILE A 192 -17.53 16.28 18.88
N VAL A 193 -17.62 15.30 17.99
CA VAL A 193 -18.66 15.24 16.98
C VAL A 193 -19.52 14.02 17.24
N ARG A 194 -20.84 14.22 17.33
CA ARG A 194 -21.79 13.11 17.37
C ARG A 194 -21.95 12.51 15.98
N LYS A 195 -21.81 11.20 15.88
CA LYS A 195 -22.00 10.44 14.64
C LYS A 195 -23.06 9.36 14.86
N PRO A 196 -23.98 9.14 13.90
CA PRO A 196 -24.96 8.06 13.99
C PRO A 196 -24.34 6.71 14.34
N ALA A 197 -25.03 5.89 15.13
CA ALA A 197 -24.55 4.57 15.54
C ALA A 197 -24.10 3.67 14.37
N ASN A 198 -24.72 3.81 13.20
CA ASN A 198 -24.46 3.06 11.97
C ASN A 198 -23.50 3.79 10.99
N THR A 199 -22.74 4.79 11.44
CA THR A 199 -21.80 5.52 10.58
C THR A 199 -20.78 4.54 10.01
N ASN A 200 -20.88 4.27 8.71
CA ASN A 200 -19.93 3.46 7.97
C ASN A 200 -18.75 4.33 7.51
N GLY A 201 -17.56 4.03 8.01
CA GLY A 201 -16.31 4.69 7.67
C GLY A 201 -15.26 4.47 8.75
N GLY A 202 -14.02 4.16 8.36
CA GLY A 202 -12.90 4.14 9.30
C GLY A 202 -12.54 5.55 9.76
N ASN A 203 -11.55 5.66 10.63
CA ASN A 203 -10.94 6.94 10.97
C ASN A 203 -10.57 7.68 9.68
N SER A 204 -10.90 8.97 9.59
CA SER A 204 -10.62 9.76 8.40
C SER A 204 -9.49 10.73 8.66
N PHE A 205 -8.51 10.79 7.76
CA PHE A 205 -7.44 11.76 7.78
C PHE A 205 -7.46 12.54 6.45
N LYS A 206 -7.90 13.79 6.48
CA LYS A 206 -7.88 14.69 5.32
C LYS A 206 -6.77 15.71 5.51
N ASN A 207 -5.89 15.83 4.52
CA ASN A 207 -4.76 16.76 4.54
C ASN A 207 -4.61 17.56 3.22
N PRO A 208 -5.65 18.27 2.74
CA PRO A 208 -5.55 19.05 1.50
C PRO A 208 -4.55 20.21 1.60
N VAL A 209 -3.87 20.47 0.49
CA VAL A 209 -3.06 21.67 0.30
C VAL A 209 -3.99 22.86 0.09
N VAL A 210 -3.82 23.91 0.89
CA VAL A 210 -4.63 25.16 0.80
C VAL A 210 -3.84 26.32 0.20
N ARG A 211 -2.51 26.34 0.40
CA ARG A 211 -1.61 27.33 -0.20
C ARG A 211 -0.26 26.67 -0.45
N SER A 212 0.49 27.14 -1.44
CA SER A 212 1.86 26.67 -1.63
C SER A 212 2.83 27.79 -2.02
N LYS A 213 4.10 27.59 -1.67
CA LYS A 213 5.24 28.41 -2.08
C LYS A 213 6.32 27.46 -2.59
N GLU A 214 7.00 27.82 -3.67
CA GLU A 214 8.01 26.97 -4.29
C GLU A 214 9.36 27.68 -4.33
N LYS A 215 10.43 26.92 -4.12
CA LYS A 215 11.81 27.33 -4.32
C LYS A 215 12.54 26.22 -5.07
N ILE A 216 13.30 26.62 -6.08
CA ILE A 216 14.23 25.72 -6.78
C ILE A 216 15.57 25.79 -6.04
N ASP A 217 16.09 24.64 -5.64
CA ASP A 217 17.38 24.49 -4.96
C ASP A 217 18.18 23.37 -5.64
N GLY A 218 19.05 23.76 -6.57
CA GLY A 218 19.81 22.82 -7.40
C GLY A 218 18.92 21.89 -8.23
N ASP A 219 19.02 20.58 -7.98
CA ASP A 219 18.26 19.51 -8.64
C ASP A 219 16.88 19.24 -8.00
N LYS A 220 16.53 19.96 -6.92
CA LYS A 220 15.28 19.77 -6.18
C LYS A 220 14.32 20.94 -6.36
N ILE A 221 13.04 20.61 -6.43
CA ILE A 221 11.95 21.57 -6.26
C ILE A 221 11.45 21.40 -4.83
N CYS A 222 11.76 22.38 -3.97
CA CYS A 222 11.31 22.41 -2.59
C CYS A 222 10.09 23.31 -2.47
N LYS A 223 8.94 22.69 -2.27
CA LYS A 223 7.63 23.33 -2.10
C LYS A 223 7.25 23.32 -0.63
N THR A 224 6.97 24.50 -0.07
CA THR A 224 6.28 24.62 1.21
C THR A 224 4.79 24.66 0.93
N GLU A 225 4.10 23.57 1.27
CA GLU A 225 2.66 23.45 1.17
C GLU A 225 2.03 23.73 2.52
N TYR A 226 1.17 24.73 2.60
CA TYR A 226 0.32 24.94 3.75
C TYR A 226 -0.89 24.04 3.60
N ARG A 227 -1.11 23.18 4.59
CA ARG A 227 -2.16 22.17 4.53
C ARG A 227 -3.17 22.37 5.65
N LYS A 228 -4.40 21.95 5.38
CA LYS A 228 -5.45 21.84 6.38
C LYS A 228 -5.53 20.38 6.81
N LEU A 229 -5.41 20.13 8.11
CA LEU A 229 -5.66 18.81 8.68
C LEU A 229 -7.08 18.75 9.23
N ASP A 230 -7.78 17.67 8.89
CA ASP A 230 -9.07 17.30 9.46
C ASP A 230 -9.07 15.80 9.73
N VAL A 231 -8.93 15.45 11.01
CA VAL A 231 -8.79 14.07 11.47
C VAL A 231 -9.97 13.72 12.36
N THR A 232 -10.81 12.79 11.92
CA THR A 232 -11.92 12.27 12.73
C THR A 232 -11.61 10.84 13.16
N ASN A 233 -11.55 10.63 14.47
CA ASN A 233 -11.37 9.32 15.06
C ASN A 233 -12.68 8.84 15.71
N LEU A 234 -13.21 7.73 15.20
CA LEU A 234 -14.43 7.10 15.72
C LEU A 234 -14.13 6.20 16.94
N ASN A 235 -12.93 5.61 17.00
CA ASN A 235 -12.48 4.73 18.09
C ASN A 235 -11.23 5.33 18.75
N GLN A 236 -11.36 5.77 19.98
CA GLN A 236 -10.41 6.66 20.63
C GLN A 236 -9.10 5.95 20.94
N ASP A 237 -7.98 6.48 20.46
CA ASP A 237 -6.65 5.98 20.82
C ASP A 237 -6.42 6.19 22.33
N ILE A 238 -5.71 5.28 23.00
CA ILE A 238 -5.35 5.48 24.40
C ILE A 238 -4.05 6.29 24.50
N LEU A 239 -4.19 7.62 24.43
CA LEU A 239 -3.01 8.48 24.35
C LEU A 239 -2.07 8.30 25.55
N ASN A 240 -2.64 8.19 26.74
CA ASN A 240 -1.89 7.92 27.95
C ASN A 240 -2.48 6.68 28.65
N PRO A 241 -1.73 5.57 28.76
CA PRO A 241 -2.21 4.40 29.50
C PRO A 241 -2.60 4.69 30.95
N ASP A 242 -2.04 5.74 31.57
CA ASP A 242 -2.43 6.12 32.93
C ASP A 242 -3.87 6.67 33.00
N ASP A 243 -4.43 7.16 31.89
CA ASP A 243 -5.81 7.65 31.85
C ASP A 243 -6.80 6.49 32.08
N LEU A 244 -6.41 5.25 31.76
CA LEU A 244 -7.25 4.07 31.93
C LEU A 244 -7.57 3.74 33.38
N LYS A 245 -6.81 4.29 34.34
CA LYS A 245 -7.20 4.15 35.74
C LYS A 245 -8.47 4.93 36.06
N TYR A 246 -8.90 5.85 35.20
CA TYR A 246 -10.15 6.60 35.31
C TYR A 246 -11.21 6.19 34.28
N LEU A 247 -10.79 5.57 33.17
CA LEU A 247 -11.68 5.09 32.11
C LEU A 247 -12.07 3.63 32.39
N ARG A 248 -13.36 3.36 32.63
CA ARG A 248 -13.88 2.04 32.99
C ARG A 248 -14.94 1.59 31.98
N LEU A 249 -14.87 0.33 31.56
CA LEU A 249 -15.89 -0.28 30.72
C LEU A 249 -17.26 -0.24 31.44
N GLY A 250 -18.28 0.32 30.80
CA GLY A 250 -19.64 0.48 31.35
C GLY A 250 -19.86 1.70 32.24
N ALA A 251 -18.80 2.45 32.58
CA ALA A 251 -18.92 3.71 33.29
C ALA A 251 -19.51 4.81 32.41
N ILE A 252 -20.26 5.72 33.03
CA ILE A 252 -20.95 6.82 32.36
C ILE A 252 -20.35 8.14 32.85
N TYR A 253 -20.13 9.06 31.92
CA TYR A 253 -19.51 10.34 32.17
C TYR A 253 -20.36 11.47 31.60
N ASN A 254 -20.26 12.65 32.22
CA ASN A 254 -20.74 13.89 31.61
C ASN A 254 -19.72 14.33 30.55
N LEU A 255 -20.18 14.54 29.32
CA LEU A 255 -19.31 14.84 28.19
C LEU A 255 -18.55 16.17 28.35
N ASP A 256 -19.15 17.19 28.95
CA ASP A 256 -18.50 18.49 29.11
C ASP A 256 -17.39 18.47 30.17
N GLU A 257 -17.57 17.69 31.23
CA GLU A 257 -16.50 17.42 32.19
C GLU A 257 -15.43 16.52 31.57
N PHE A 258 -15.83 15.50 30.82
CA PHE A 258 -14.92 14.62 30.11
C PHE A 258 -14.02 15.38 29.13
N LYS A 259 -14.55 16.39 28.41
CA LYS A 259 -13.79 17.29 27.51
C LYS A 259 -12.68 18.06 28.24
N LYS A 260 -12.92 18.44 29.50
CA LYS A 260 -11.98 19.18 30.35
C LYS A 260 -10.91 18.28 30.98
N GLY A 261 -10.99 16.96 30.74
CA GLY A 261 -10.12 15.96 31.37
C GLY A 261 -10.60 15.49 32.73
N ASN A 262 -11.85 15.82 33.12
CA ASN A 262 -12.46 15.37 34.37
C ASN A 262 -13.21 14.06 34.14
N TYR A 263 -12.59 12.94 34.48
CA TYR A 263 -13.12 11.59 34.23
C TYR A 263 -13.87 11.02 35.45
N ASN A 264 -14.77 11.80 36.03
CA ASN A 264 -15.57 11.35 37.17
C ASN A 264 -16.76 10.52 36.67
N ASN A 265 -16.84 9.27 37.10
CA ASN A 265 -17.98 8.40 36.82
C ASN A 265 -19.23 8.94 37.54
N LEU A 266 -20.38 8.89 36.87
CA LEU A 266 -21.67 9.19 37.51
C LEU A 266 -22.01 8.11 38.53
N THR A 267 -22.49 8.53 39.69
CA THR A 267 -22.82 7.65 40.83
C THR A 267 -24.32 7.37 40.97
N ASP A 268 -25.14 7.91 40.06
CA ASP A 268 -26.60 7.71 40.06
C ASP A 268 -26.97 6.23 39.91
N ALA A 269 -28.13 5.83 40.46
CA ALA A 269 -28.56 4.44 40.49
C ALA A 269 -28.74 3.84 39.08
N ARG A 270 -27.95 2.80 38.79
CA ARG A 270 -27.83 2.13 37.49
C ARG A 270 -28.69 0.87 37.40
N ASN A 271 -29.22 0.60 36.21
CA ASN A 271 -29.76 -0.72 35.87
C ASN A 271 -28.63 -1.74 35.65
N PRO A 272 -28.88 -3.05 35.81
CA PRO A 272 -27.89 -4.07 35.54
C PRO A 272 -27.33 -4.01 34.12
N ILE A 273 -26.01 -4.24 33.98
CA ILE A 273 -25.36 -4.40 32.67
C ILE A 273 -24.57 -5.71 32.63
N SER A 274 -24.20 -6.14 31.42
CA SER A 274 -23.35 -7.31 31.23
C SER A 274 -22.07 -6.90 30.51
N LEU A 275 -20.93 -7.23 31.13
CA LEU A 275 -19.62 -7.11 30.50
C LEU A 275 -19.28 -8.45 29.83
N ASN A 276 -18.60 -8.38 28.70
CA ASN A 276 -18.28 -9.55 27.89
C ASN A 276 -16.94 -9.38 27.19
N ILE A 277 -16.17 -10.46 27.16
CA ILE A 277 -15.07 -10.65 26.21
C ILE A 277 -15.45 -11.85 25.34
N PRO A 278 -15.51 -11.74 24.00
CA PRO A 278 -15.82 -12.87 23.14
C PRO A 278 -14.91 -14.07 23.42
N GLY A 279 -15.52 -15.24 23.64
CA GLY A 279 -14.78 -16.46 24.02
C GLY A 279 -14.59 -16.65 25.53
N ILE A 280 -15.12 -15.74 26.35
CA ILE A 280 -15.22 -15.82 27.81
C ILE A 280 -16.70 -15.69 28.19
N LYS A 281 -17.08 -16.24 29.36
CA LYS A 281 -18.44 -16.10 29.89
C LYS A 281 -18.71 -14.64 30.28
N SER A 282 -19.84 -14.10 29.83
CA SER A 282 -20.26 -12.76 30.22
C SER A 282 -20.53 -12.67 31.74
N ILE A 283 -20.12 -11.55 32.34
CA ILE A 283 -20.34 -11.24 33.75
C ILE A 283 -21.46 -10.20 33.85
N LYS A 284 -22.48 -10.51 34.65
CA LYS A 284 -23.57 -9.58 34.96
C LYS A 284 -23.17 -8.73 36.17
N VAL A 285 -23.35 -7.42 36.07
CA VAL A 285 -23.13 -6.45 37.14
C VAL A 285 -24.50 -5.87 37.50
N ASP A 286 -25.03 -6.25 38.66
CA ASP A 286 -26.41 -5.90 39.07
C ASP A 286 -26.56 -4.43 39.49
N SER A 287 -25.52 -3.84 40.05
CA SER A 287 -25.51 -2.42 40.45
C SER A 287 -24.19 -1.77 40.03
N PRO A 288 -24.09 -1.34 38.76
CA PRO A 288 -22.86 -0.77 38.22
C PRO A 288 -22.42 0.52 38.94
N ASP A 289 -21.22 0.49 39.50
CA ASP A 289 -20.49 1.62 40.09
C ASP A 289 -18.98 1.47 39.80
N GLU A 290 -18.14 2.37 40.31
CA GLU A 290 -16.69 2.32 40.05
C GLU A 290 -16.05 0.99 40.50
N THR A 291 -16.43 0.49 41.68
CA THR A 291 -15.83 -0.71 42.28
C THR A 291 -16.32 -1.98 41.59
N THR A 292 -17.62 -2.14 41.45
CA THR A 292 -18.24 -3.32 40.85
C THR A 292 -17.87 -3.49 39.37
N LEU A 293 -17.71 -2.39 38.63
CA LEU A 293 -17.21 -2.42 37.25
C LEU A 293 -15.72 -2.82 37.19
N ALA A 294 -14.90 -2.30 38.12
CA ALA A 294 -13.50 -2.66 38.19
C ALA A 294 -13.32 -4.15 38.53
N ASP A 295 -14.05 -4.65 39.52
CA ASP A 295 -14.03 -6.05 39.94
C ASP A 295 -14.47 -6.97 38.80
N ALA A 296 -15.60 -6.66 38.14
CA ALA A 296 -16.08 -7.46 37.01
C ALA A 296 -15.10 -7.47 35.82
N MET A 297 -14.41 -6.35 35.56
CA MET A 297 -13.39 -6.30 34.52
C MET A 297 -12.15 -7.11 34.91
N THR A 298 -11.70 -7.02 36.16
CA THR A 298 -10.59 -7.84 36.68
C THR A 298 -10.93 -9.33 36.59
N ASP A 299 -12.15 -9.73 36.93
CA ASP A 299 -12.60 -11.12 36.80
C ASP A 299 -12.58 -11.58 35.34
N LEU A 300 -13.09 -10.77 34.41
CA LEU A 300 -13.04 -11.07 32.98
C LEU A 300 -11.61 -11.23 32.48
N LEU A 301 -10.71 -10.31 32.82
CA LEU A 301 -9.32 -10.33 32.37
C LEU A 301 -8.51 -11.51 32.94
N ASN A 302 -8.91 -12.02 34.11
CA ASN A 302 -8.30 -13.19 34.76
C ASN A 302 -9.04 -14.50 34.46
N THR A 303 -10.09 -14.48 33.63
CA THR A 303 -10.78 -15.69 33.19
C THR A 303 -10.12 -16.22 31.90
N PRO A 304 -9.72 -17.49 31.83
CA PRO A 304 -9.11 -18.02 30.62
C PRO A 304 -10.14 -18.15 29.50
N PHE A 305 -9.70 -17.95 28.25
CA PHE A 305 -10.56 -18.15 27.09
C PHE A 305 -11.02 -19.61 26.96
N VAL A 306 -12.31 -19.82 26.71
CA VAL A 306 -12.86 -21.12 26.29
C VAL A 306 -12.43 -21.44 24.86
N LYS A 307 -12.45 -20.41 24.01
CA LYS A 307 -11.89 -20.44 22.66
C LYS A 307 -11.13 -19.13 22.45
N ARG A 308 -9.81 -19.22 22.31
CA ARG A 308 -8.96 -18.04 22.12
C ARG A 308 -9.38 -17.31 20.84
N PRO A 309 -9.52 -15.97 20.86
CA PRO A 309 -9.70 -15.22 19.64
C PRO A 309 -8.48 -15.42 18.75
N THR A 310 -8.71 -15.76 17.48
CA THR A 310 -7.70 -15.58 16.44
C THR A 310 -7.53 -14.08 16.27
N GLY A 311 -6.34 -13.55 16.57
CA GLY A 311 -6.07 -12.10 16.54
C GLY A 311 -6.69 -11.46 15.31
N ALA A 312 -7.40 -10.34 15.52
CA ALA A 312 -8.02 -9.62 14.44
C ALA A 312 -6.92 -9.02 13.54
N GLY A 313 -7.23 -8.88 12.26
CA GLY A 313 -6.26 -8.58 11.22
C GLY A 313 -5.31 -7.42 11.56
N GLN A 314 -4.11 -7.51 11.01
CA GLN A 314 -3.11 -6.46 11.10
C GLN A 314 -3.61 -5.26 10.29
N TYR A 315 -3.88 -4.13 10.96
CA TYR A 315 -4.24 -2.89 10.30
C TYR A 315 -3.01 -1.99 10.20
N TYR A 316 -2.87 -1.37 9.04
CA TYR A 316 -1.71 -0.58 8.73
C TYR A 316 -2.12 0.75 8.11
N GLU A 317 -1.51 1.84 8.58
CA GLU A 317 -1.71 3.18 8.03
C GLU A 317 -0.36 3.83 7.76
N SER A 318 -0.12 4.29 6.53
CA SER A 318 1.00 5.16 6.15
C SER A 318 0.55 6.61 6.15
N LYS A 319 1.37 7.49 6.73
CA LYS A 319 1.22 8.94 6.63
C LYS A 319 2.55 9.58 6.29
N ILE A 320 2.52 10.46 5.29
CA ILE A 320 3.61 11.43 5.09
C ILE A 320 3.39 12.57 6.08
N VAL A 321 4.42 12.89 6.86
CA VAL A 321 4.35 13.76 8.04
C VAL A 321 5.50 14.76 8.04
N ASN A 322 5.51 15.70 7.08
CA ASN A 322 6.62 16.62 6.88
C ASN A 322 6.55 17.91 7.71
N SER A 323 5.66 17.94 8.70
CA SER A 323 5.71 18.90 9.80
C SER A 323 5.64 18.17 11.14
N LYS A 324 6.19 18.79 12.18
CA LYS A 324 6.10 18.28 13.54
C LYS A 324 4.64 18.01 13.92
N THR A 325 3.75 18.98 13.69
CA THR A 325 2.33 18.86 13.98
C THR A 325 1.66 17.70 13.23
N GLU A 326 1.98 17.50 11.95
CA GLU A 326 1.48 16.34 11.18
C GLU A 326 1.91 15.01 11.80
N LEU A 327 3.18 14.87 12.22
CA LEU A 327 3.68 13.67 12.89
C LEU A 327 2.95 13.42 14.21
N GLU A 328 2.81 14.47 15.01
CA GLU A 328 2.23 14.40 16.35
C GLU A 328 0.73 14.01 16.31
N ILE A 329 -0.03 14.54 15.34
CA ILE A 329 -1.43 14.14 15.09
C ILE A 329 -1.50 12.72 14.49
N ALA A 330 -0.62 12.39 13.55
CA ALA A 330 -0.59 11.09 12.89
C ALA A 330 -0.30 9.93 13.86
N ALA A 331 0.49 10.18 14.91
CA ALA A 331 0.81 9.21 15.95
C ALA A 331 -0.39 8.78 16.80
N GLY A 332 -1.43 9.62 16.89
CA GLY A 332 -2.68 9.24 17.52
C GLY A 332 -3.53 10.43 17.97
N VAL A 333 -4.84 10.18 18.04
CA VAL A 333 -5.86 11.18 18.41
C VAL A 333 -6.87 10.55 19.37
N SER A 334 -7.23 11.27 20.45
CA SER A 334 -8.26 10.83 21.39
C SER A 334 -8.97 11.97 22.13
N TYR A 335 -9.89 11.62 23.01
CA TYR A 335 -10.47 12.58 23.95
C TYR A 335 -9.52 13.13 25.00
N SER A 336 -8.36 12.54 25.26
CA SER A 336 -7.38 13.14 26.15
C SER A 336 -6.40 14.05 25.40
N GLY A 337 -6.48 14.18 24.07
CA GLY A 337 -5.63 15.09 23.29
C GLY A 337 -5.68 14.89 21.78
N CYS A 338 -5.25 15.90 21.03
CA CYS A 338 -5.21 15.83 19.56
C CYS A 338 -3.86 15.36 18.99
N ALA A 339 -2.92 14.92 19.82
CA ALA A 339 -1.59 14.59 19.37
C ALA A 339 -0.75 13.90 20.46
N TYR A 340 0.31 13.24 20.02
CA TYR A 340 1.43 12.80 20.87
C TYR A 340 2.65 13.69 20.69
N SER A 341 3.41 13.93 21.75
CA SER A 341 4.76 14.51 21.66
C SER A 341 5.77 13.51 21.07
N ALA A 342 5.55 13.09 19.82
CA ALA A 342 6.31 12.04 19.13
C ALA A 342 7.59 12.54 18.47
N ALA A 343 7.67 13.82 18.14
CA ALA A 343 8.81 14.39 17.44
C ALA A 343 10.13 14.19 18.20
N ALA A 344 10.16 14.47 19.51
CA ALA A 344 11.37 14.27 20.32
C ALA A 344 11.76 12.79 20.41
N THR A 345 10.80 11.89 20.60
CA THR A 345 11.02 10.44 20.69
C THR A 345 11.60 9.87 19.41
N PHE A 346 11.16 10.37 18.26
CA PHE A 346 11.68 9.95 16.97
C PHE A 346 12.88 10.77 16.49
N GLY A 347 13.34 11.77 17.25
CA GLY A 347 14.42 12.68 16.84
C GLY A 347 14.10 13.38 15.52
N TYR A 348 12.87 13.87 15.38
CA TYR A 348 12.36 14.54 14.19
C TYR A 348 13.18 15.79 13.88
N ASN A 349 13.63 15.92 12.62
CA ASN A 349 14.42 17.07 12.16
C ASN A 349 13.64 17.88 11.11
N GLU A 350 13.20 19.08 11.49
CA GLU A 350 12.44 19.96 10.58
C GLU A 350 13.27 20.43 9.39
N SER A 351 14.59 20.53 9.54
CA SER A 351 15.52 20.99 8.51
C SER A 351 15.89 19.91 7.48
N SER A 352 15.51 18.65 7.73
CA SER A 352 15.78 17.56 6.78
C SER A 352 15.00 17.79 5.49
N THR A 353 15.64 17.58 4.34
CA THR A 353 14.98 17.65 3.02
C THR A 353 14.35 16.32 2.59
N LYS A 354 14.54 15.26 3.38
CA LYS A 354 13.93 13.94 3.14
C LYS A 354 12.45 13.93 3.51
N ASN A 355 11.69 13.08 2.84
CA ASN A 355 10.31 12.79 3.17
C ASN A 355 10.26 12.04 4.51
N LYS A 356 9.44 12.53 5.45
CA LYS A 356 9.23 11.88 6.75
C LYS A 356 7.97 11.03 6.71
N CYS A 357 8.11 9.80 7.15
CA CYS A 357 7.05 8.80 7.08
C CYS A 357 6.73 8.28 8.47
N LEU A 358 5.45 8.20 8.78
CA LEU A 358 4.94 7.46 9.93
C LEU A 358 4.10 6.29 9.46
N VAL A 359 4.39 5.14 10.04
CA VAL A 359 3.66 3.90 9.89
C VAL A 359 2.98 3.59 11.19
N THR A 360 1.68 3.32 11.16
CA THR A 360 0.97 2.77 12.31
C THR A 360 0.62 1.32 12.02
N TYR A 361 1.09 0.43 12.88
CA TYR A 361 0.72 -0.97 12.91
C TYR A 361 -0.25 -1.22 14.06
N LEU A 362 -1.38 -1.85 13.81
CA LEU A 362 -2.35 -2.25 14.81
C LEU A 362 -2.59 -3.76 14.74
N TYR A 363 -2.48 -4.42 15.89
CA TYR A 363 -2.80 -5.82 16.10
C TYR A 363 -3.85 -5.94 17.21
N PRO A 364 -5.13 -5.66 16.94
CA PRO A 364 -6.19 -5.89 17.90
C PRO A 364 -6.36 -7.40 18.15
N VAL A 365 -6.37 -7.82 19.40
CA VAL A 365 -6.54 -9.23 19.78
C VAL A 365 -7.98 -9.51 20.22
N PHE A 366 -8.52 -8.68 21.10
CA PHE A 366 -9.90 -8.78 21.57
C PHE A 366 -10.43 -7.42 22.00
N THR A 367 -11.77 -7.31 22.06
CA THR A 367 -12.45 -6.15 22.65
C THR A 367 -13.28 -6.63 23.82
N ALA A 368 -13.05 -6.05 25.00
CA ALA A 368 -13.97 -6.16 26.12
C ALA A 368 -15.09 -5.14 25.90
N GLN A 369 -16.34 -5.56 26.02
CA GLN A 369 -17.49 -4.74 25.66
C GLN A 369 -18.65 -4.94 26.62
N ILE A 370 -19.55 -3.97 26.69
CA ILE A 370 -20.85 -4.15 27.35
C ILE A 370 -21.88 -4.63 26.33
N ALA A 371 -22.89 -5.37 26.78
CA ALA A 371 -24.06 -5.65 25.94
C ALA A 371 -24.74 -4.31 25.57
N SER A 372 -25.02 -4.10 24.28
CA SER A 372 -25.71 -2.90 23.79
C SER A 372 -27.05 -2.75 24.52
N GLY A 373 -27.17 -1.70 25.33
CA GLY A 373 -28.34 -1.46 26.17
C GLY A 373 -28.93 -0.09 25.89
N LYS A 374 -30.26 -0.02 25.86
CA LYS A 374 -30.98 1.23 26.16
C LYS A 374 -31.41 1.13 27.63
N ASN A 375 -31.46 2.25 28.35
CA ASN A 375 -31.84 2.34 29.78
C ASN A 375 -30.74 1.95 30.78
N TYR A 376 -29.67 2.75 30.84
CA TYR A 376 -28.57 2.57 31.79
C TYR A 376 -28.89 2.99 33.24
N PHE A 377 -29.85 3.90 33.42
CA PHE A 377 -30.27 4.42 34.72
C PHE A 377 -31.67 3.94 35.08
N THR A 378 -31.93 3.83 36.38
CA THR A 378 -33.29 3.64 36.91
C THR A 378 -34.17 4.88 36.63
N ASP A 379 -33.58 6.08 36.66
CA ASP A 379 -34.23 7.32 36.24
C ASP A 379 -34.29 7.43 34.70
N SER A 380 -35.51 7.52 34.17
CA SER A 380 -35.77 7.67 32.74
C SER A 380 -35.29 9.02 32.17
N ASN A 381 -35.20 10.08 32.97
CA ASN A 381 -34.71 11.39 32.52
C ASN A 381 -33.21 11.33 32.17
N LEU A 382 -32.41 10.66 33.00
CA LEU A 382 -30.99 10.47 32.75
C LEU A 382 -30.72 9.65 31.48
N ASN A 383 -31.56 8.65 31.19
CA ASN A 383 -31.45 7.86 29.96
C ASN A 383 -31.68 8.68 28.67
N ASN A 384 -32.44 9.77 28.76
CA ASN A 384 -32.72 10.66 27.63
C ASN A 384 -31.71 11.82 27.53
N ASN A 385 -30.77 11.93 28.48
CA ASN A 385 -29.78 12.99 28.52
C ASN A 385 -28.82 12.85 27.33
N GLN A 386 -28.72 13.91 26.54
CA GLN A 386 -27.91 13.92 25.33
C GLN A 386 -26.42 14.13 25.61
N ASP A 387 -26.02 14.61 26.78
CA ASP A 387 -24.63 14.93 27.10
C ASP A 387 -23.94 13.83 27.90
N LEU A 388 -24.60 12.70 28.14
CA LEU A 388 -24.01 11.55 28.81
C LEU A 388 -23.42 10.56 27.81
N VAL A 389 -22.25 10.06 28.15
CA VAL A 389 -21.49 9.11 27.34
C VAL A 389 -21.03 7.91 28.16
N VAL A 390 -20.98 6.75 27.52
CA VAL A 390 -20.58 5.46 28.10
C VAL A 390 -19.37 4.91 27.34
N ILE A 391 -18.43 4.32 28.07
CA ILE A 391 -17.39 3.48 27.46
C ILE A 391 -18.00 2.11 27.24
N ASP A 392 -18.35 1.78 26.00
CA ASP A 392 -19.01 0.53 25.67
C ASP A 392 -18.05 -0.57 25.20
N GLY A 393 -16.79 -0.21 24.92
CA GLY A 393 -15.77 -1.12 24.44
C GLY A 393 -14.35 -0.65 24.74
N ILE A 394 -13.46 -1.59 25.06
CA ILE A 394 -12.02 -1.38 25.18
C ILE A 394 -11.32 -2.47 24.39
N THR A 395 -10.53 -2.07 23.39
CA THR A 395 -9.77 -2.98 22.53
C THR A 395 -8.35 -3.17 23.04
N TYR A 396 -7.96 -4.42 23.16
CA TYR A 396 -6.65 -4.87 23.63
C TYR A 396 -5.85 -5.48 22.49
N GLY A 397 -4.53 -5.26 22.51
CA GLY A 397 -3.61 -5.84 21.55
C GLY A 397 -2.25 -5.13 21.53
N ALA A 398 -1.71 -4.94 20.33
CA ALA A 398 -0.46 -4.20 20.12
C ALA A 398 -0.65 -3.06 19.11
N LYS A 399 -0.05 -1.90 19.38
CA LYS A 399 0.07 -0.79 18.43
C LYS A 399 1.55 -0.44 18.31
N LEU A 400 2.09 -0.36 17.09
CA LEU A 400 3.48 0.04 16.86
C LEU A 400 3.52 1.22 15.91
N LEU A 401 4.40 2.18 16.18
CA LEU A 401 4.66 3.34 15.35
C LEU A 401 6.06 3.19 14.74
N VAL A 402 6.18 3.15 13.42
CA VAL A 402 7.48 3.13 12.73
C VAL A 402 7.70 4.48 12.06
N PHE A 403 8.79 5.15 12.42
CA PHE A 403 9.17 6.42 11.84
C PHE A 403 10.49 6.29 11.09
N PHE A 404 10.60 6.94 9.93
CA PHE A 404 11.84 7.05 9.18
C PHE A 404 11.81 8.23 8.20
N GLU A 405 12.98 8.54 7.63
CA GLU A 405 13.14 9.55 6.60
C GLU A 405 13.72 8.93 5.33
N SER A 406 13.12 9.22 4.17
CA SER A 406 13.54 8.64 2.88
C SER A 406 13.69 9.73 1.81
N SER A 407 14.61 9.51 0.86
CA SER A 407 14.78 10.40 -0.29
C SER A 407 13.83 10.04 -1.44
N LEU A 408 13.17 8.87 -1.39
CA LEU A 408 12.17 8.44 -2.35
C LEU A 408 11.05 9.47 -2.49
N ASP A 409 10.53 9.57 -3.71
CA ASP A 409 9.39 10.43 -4.03
C ASP A 409 8.14 10.04 -3.22
N GLN A 410 7.31 11.03 -2.88
CA GLN A 410 6.11 10.80 -2.07
C GLN A 410 5.08 9.90 -2.75
N GLU A 411 4.93 9.98 -4.07
CA GLU A 411 4.01 9.09 -4.80
C GLU A 411 4.52 7.67 -4.75
N LYS A 412 5.84 7.47 -4.86
CA LYS A 412 6.47 6.15 -4.69
C LYS A 412 6.29 5.61 -3.29
N LEU A 413 6.53 6.42 -2.26
CA LEU A 413 6.29 6.04 -0.87
C LEU A 413 4.81 5.70 -0.66
N LYS A 414 3.88 6.54 -1.11
CA LYS A 414 2.44 6.27 -1.01
C LYS A 414 2.05 5.00 -1.75
N ALA A 415 2.51 4.81 -2.99
CA ALA A 415 2.19 3.68 -3.84
C ALA A 415 2.79 2.37 -3.29
N GLY A 416 4.08 2.38 -2.95
CA GLY A 416 4.77 1.22 -2.39
C GLY A 416 4.21 0.78 -1.04
N PHE A 417 3.61 1.70 -0.28
CA PHE A 417 2.89 1.40 0.97
C PHE A 417 1.36 1.33 0.84
N SER A 418 0.79 1.42 -0.37
CA SER A 418 -0.67 1.34 -0.59
C SER A 418 -1.15 -0.12 -0.78
N GLY A 419 -2.37 -0.43 -0.31
CA GLY A 419 -3.07 -1.70 -0.59
C GLY A 419 -3.30 -2.64 0.61
N SER A 420 -2.50 -2.54 1.66
CA SER A 420 -2.68 -3.30 2.92
C SER A 420 -2.03 -2.63 4.12
N GLY A 421 -1.41 -1.46 3.89
CA GLY A 421 -0.22 -1.00 4.61
C GLY A 421 0.84 -2.08 4.87
N TRP A 422 1.80 -1.74 5.73
CA TRP A 422 3.21 -2.13 5.79
C TRP A 422 3.51 -3.59 6.18
N GLY A 423 2.97 -4.54 5.43
CA GLY A 423 3.44 -5.93 5.40
C GLY A 423 4.62 -6.14 4.43
N ALA A 424 5.24 -7.32 4.47
CA ALA A 424 6.42 -7.72 3.68
C ALA A 424 6.29 -7.62 2.14
N SER A 425 5.11 -7.26 1.63
CA SER A 425 4.79 -7.05 0.22
C SER A 425 4.65 -5.55 -0.11
N ALA A 426 5.58 -4.71 0.33
CA ALA A 426 5.63 -3.36 -0.18
C ALA A 426 5.99 -3.42 -1.68
N ASN A 427 5.17 -2.76 -2.50
CA ASN A 427 5.28 -2.74 -3.96
C ASN A 427 6.38 -1.79 -4.43
N PHE A 428 7.57 -1.93 -3.86
CA PHE A 428 8.76 -1.21 -4.28
C PHE A 428 9.51 -2.01 -5.34
N SER A 429 10.05 -1.28 -6.32
CA SER A 429 11.04 -1.83 -7.26
C SER A 429 12.30 -2.29 -6.50
N ALA A 430 13.17 -3.03 -7.19
CA ALA A 430 14.44 -3.48 -6.59
C ALA A 430 15.32 -2.29 -6.17
N GLU A 431 15.30 -1.21 -6.97
CA GLU A 431 16.03 0.04 -6.72
C GLU A 431 15.47 0.79 -5.50
N GLU A 432 14.14 0.86 -5.39
CA GLU A 432 13.47 1.51 -4.27
C GLU A 432 13.71 0.75 -2.95
N LYS A 433 13.71 -0.58 -2.99
CA LYS A 433 14.10 -1.41 -1.83
C LYS A 433 15.55 -1.21 -1.42
N LYS A 434 16.46 -1.04 -2.40
CA LYS A 434 17.87 -0.75 -2.11
C LYS A 434 18.01 0.56 -1.32
N GLU A 435 17.34 1.62 -1.75
CA GLU A 435 17.37 2.89 -1.03
C GLU A 435 16.77 2.78 0.38
N LEU A 436 15.65 2.08 0.53
CA LEU A 436 15.04 1.84 1.84
C LEU A 436 15.94 0.97 2.74
N ASN A 437 16.73 0.07 2.18
CA ASN A 437 17.70 -0.73 2.94
C ASN A 437 18.92 0.07 3.43
N GLU A 438 19.13 1.28 2.92
CA GLU A 438 20.14 2.24 3.42
C GLU A 438 19.53 3.24 4.43
N THR A 439 18.25 3.06 4.78
CA THR A 439 17.49 3.96 5.67
C THR A 439 17.41 3.42 7.10
N THR A 440 17.47 4.33 8.08
CA THR A 440 17.23 4.02 9.50
C THR A 440 15.74 4.13 9.85
N PHE A 441 15.18 3.08 10.45
CA PHE A 441 13.81 3.00 10.94
C PHE A 441 13.77 2.99 12.47
N LYS A 442 12.80 3.70 13.03
CA LYS A 442 12.59 3.83 14.48
C LYS A 442 11.23 3.28 14.85
N ILE A 443 11.20 2.16 15.57
CA ILE A 443 9.98 1.46 15.97
C ILE A 443 9.70 1.77 17.45
N PHE A 444 8.55 2.37 17.71
CA PHE A 444 8.03 2.62 19.05
C PHE A 444 6.84 1.70 19.32
N LEU A 445 6.88 0.98 20.44
CA LEU A 445 5.75 0.18 20.92
C LEU A 445 4.82 1.07 21.75
N TYR A 446 3.60 1.22 21.26
CA TYR A 446 2.57 2.02 21.91
C TYR A 446 2.24 1.54 23.31
N GLY A 447 2.05 2.49 24.23
CA GLY A 447 1.74 2.18 25.62
C GLY A 447 2.87 1.46 26.37
N SER A 448 4.06 1.33 25.77
CA SER A 448 5.27 0.80 26.38
C SER A 448 6.21 1.91 26.86
N SER A 449 7.08 1.61 27.82
CA SER A 449 8.28 2.41 28.14
C SER A 449 9.56 1.71 27.73
N GLN A 450 9.47 0.66 26.93
CA GLN A 450 10.64 0.16 26.23
C GLN A 450 11.19 1.28 25.33
N PRO A 451 12.52 1.40 25.19
CA PRO A 451 13.11 2.41 24.32
C PRO A 451 12.71 2.14 22.86
N VAL A 452 12.80 3.19 22.03
CA VAL A 452 12.63 3.10 20.58
C VAL A 452 13.65 2.10 20.03
N ARG A 453 13.17 1.10 19.29
CA ARG A 453 14.05 0.15 18.58
C ARG A 453 14.49 0.77 17.27
N VAL A 454 15.77 0.68 16.95
CA VAL A 454 16.35 1.25 15.75
C VAL A 454 16.79 0.13 14.82
N MET A 455 16.24 0.08 13.61
CA MET A 455 16.62 -0.83 12.53
C MET A 455 17.37 -0.04 11.46
N ASN A 456 18.40 -0.62 10.86
CA ASN A 456 19.25 0.07 9.88
C ASN A 456 18.99 -0.37 8.44
N SER A 457 17.93 -1.16 8.23
CA SER A 457 17.50 -1.64 6.91
C SER A 457 16.01 -1.96 6.95
N TYR A 458 15.34 -1.76 5.82
CA TYR A 458 13.92 -2.06 5.65
C TYR A 458 13.59 -3.54 5.85
N ASP A 459 14.45 -4.45 5.36
CA ASP A 459 14.25 -5.89 5.49
C ASP A 459 14.24 -6.38 6.96
N GLN A 460 14.80 -5.60 7.89
CA GLN A 460 14.77 -5.90 9.32
C GLN A 460 13.44 -5.51 9.98
N VAL A 461 12.68 -4.57 9.40
CA VAL A 461 11.50 -3.96 10.03
C VAL A 461 10.38 -4.99 10.20
N GLY A 462 10.04 -5.73 9.14
CA GLY A 462 8.99 -6.75 9.17
C GLY A 462 9.24 -7.84 10.23
N PRO A 463 10.40 -8.51 10.22
CA PRO A 463 10.78 -9.48 11.25
C PRO A 463 10.76 -8.90 12.67
N ALA A 464 11.27 -7.68 12.86
CA ALA A 464 11.29 -7.04 14.17
C ALA A 464 9.87 -6.77 14.71
N ILE A 465 8.97 -6.27 13.86
CA ILE A 465 7.55 -6.07 14.19
C ILE A 465 6.91 -7.40 14.56
N GLN A 466 7.10 -8.44 13.74
CA GLN A 466 6.51 -9.75 13.99
C GLN A 466 7.01 -10.35 15.31
N GLN A 467 8.30 -10.21 15.61
CA GLN A 467 8.86 -10.63 16.88
C GLN A 467 8.20 -9.90 18.05
N MET A 468 8.10 -8.57 18.00
CA MET A 468 7.48 -7.76 19.05
C MET A 468 6.00 -8.14 19.26
N ILE A 469 5.27 -8.43 18.18
CA ILE A 469 3.88 -8.89 18.28
C ILE A 469 3.79 -10.27 18.91
N ASN A 470 4.67 -11.19 18.53
CA ASN A 470 4.68 -12.54 19.09
C ASN A 470 5.02 -12.52 20.60
N GLU A 471 5.91 -11.63 21.04
CA GLU A 471 6.23 -11.43 22.46
C GLU A 471 4.99 -10.93 23.25
N ILE A 472 4.21 -10.03 22.66
CA ILE A 472 3.03 -9.43 23.31
C ILE A 472 1.83 -10.38 23.25
N CYS A 473 1.55 -10.93 22.07
CA CYS A 473 0.34 -11.66 21.71
C CYS A 473 0.60 -13.17 21.52
N ASP A 474 1.50 -13.74 22.35
CA ASP A 474 1.89 -15.16 22.31
C ASP A 474 0.65 -16.08 22.28
N GLN A 475 0.67 -17.01 21.33
CA GLN A 475 -0.42 -17.96 21.10
C GLN A 475 -0.68 -18.93 22.25
N ASN A 476 0.31 -19.11 23.12
CA ASN A 476 0.24 -20.02 24.27
C ASN A 476 -0.45 -19.39 25.49
N LYS A 477 -0.59 -18.06 25.52
CA LYS A 477 -1.24 -17.33 26.61
C LYS A 477 -2.75 -17.50 26.56
N LYS A 478 -3.34 -17.81 27.72
CA LYS A 478 -4.75 -18.18 27.86
C LYS A 478 -5.61 -17.10 28.51
N TYR A 479 -4.98 -16.13 29.16
CA TYR A 479 -5.69 -15.07 29.88
C TYR A 479 -5.67 -13.77 29.07
N PRO A 480 -6.80 -13.04 28.99
CA PRO A 480 -6.85 -11.72 28.34
C PRO A 480 -5.79 -10.75 28.84
N LEU A 481 -5.52 -10.73 30.16
CA LEU A 481 -4.53 -9.84 30.78
C LEU A 481 -3.12 -10.01 30.20
N GLU A 482 -2.80 -11.19 29.65
CA GLU A 482 -1.48 -11.50 29.11
C GLU A 482 -1.35 -11.15 27.61
N LEU A 483 -2.47 -10.85 26.94
CA LEU A 483 -2.60 -10.77 25.48
C LEU A 483 -2.61 -9.32 24.95
N GLY A 484 -1.76 -8.49 25.53
CA GLY A 484 -1.48 -7.14 25.06
C GLY A 484 -2.06 -6.04 25.94
N ALA A 485 -1.76 -4.82 25.52
CA ALA A 485 -2.19 -3.62 26.22
C ALA A 485 -3.51 -3.10 25.63
N PRO A 486 -4.30 -2.37 26.41
CA PRO A 486 -5.41 -1.59 25.87
C PRO A 486 -4.86 -0.53 24.91
N ILE A 487 -5.32 -0.55 23.65
CA ILE A 487 -4.82 0.30 22.55
C ILE A 487 -5.85 1.34 22.08
N SER A 488 -7.15 1.05 22.25
CA SER A 488 -8.24 2.00 21.98
C SER A 488 -9.48 1.70 22.82
N TYR A 489 -10.40 2.66 22.89
CA TYR A 489 -11.72 2.49 23.49
C TYR A 489 -12.81 3.14 22.62
N SER A 490 -14.02 2.62 22.70
CA SER A 490 -15.21 3.21 22.08
C SER A 490 -15.99 4.02 23.11
N LEU A 491 -16.43 5.21 22.70
CA LEU A 491 -17.23 6.11 23.50
C LEU A 491 -18.53 6.37 22.77
N ARG A 492 -19.66 6.12 23.44
CA ARG A 492 -20.99 6.30 22.85
C ARG A 492 -21.85 7.20 23.69
N PHE A 493 -22.71 7.97 23.05
CA PHE A 493 -23.88 8.54 23.70
C PHE A 493 -24.82 7.42 24.15
N LEU A 494 -25.65 7.68 25.16
CA LEU A 494 -26.54 6.65 25.72
C LEU A 494 -27.58 6.14 24.71
N ASN A 495 -27.85 6.88 23.64
CA ASN A 495 -28.71 6.45 22.54
C ASN A 495 -28.01 5.48 21.54
N GLY A 496 -26.71 5.23 21.71
CA GLY A 496 -25.88 4.38 20.86
C GLY A 496 -25.05 5.12 19.81
N ASP A 497 -25.28 6.43 19.62
CA ASP A 497 -24.49 7.26 18.71
C ASP A 497 -23.03 7.29 19.15
N ILE A 498 -22.14 7.40 18.18
CA ILE A 498 -20.71 7.46 18.41
C ILE A 498 -20.37 8.88 18.85
N ALA A 499 -19.67 8.98 19.98
CA ALA A 499 -18.90 10.17 20.29
C ALA A 499 -17.56 10.02 19.54
N ALA A 500 -17.36 10.82 18.48
CA ALA A 500 -16.11 10.88 17.74
C ALA A 500 -15.27 12.08 18.17
N THR A 501 -13.95 11.96 18.09
CA THR A 501 -13.03 13.10 18.25
C THR A 501 -12.66 13.64 16.88
N ASN A 502 -12.73 14.95 16.70
CA ASN A 502 -12.23 15.63 15.52
C ASN A 502 -11.11 16.61 15.91
N CYS A 503 -9.96 16.49 15.24
CA CYS A 503 -8.83 17.41 15.37
C CYS A 503 -8.65 18.15 14.06
N ASN A 504 -8.73 19.48 14.12
CA ASN A 504 -8.59 20.35 12.96
C ASN A 504 -7.43 21.32 13.14
N ALA A 505 -6.60 21.45 12.12
CA ALA A 505 -5.54 22.45 12.07
C ALA A 505 -5.57 23.14 10.70
N ASN A 506 -5.46 24.47 10.69
CA ASN A 506 -5.45 25.25 9.45
C ASN A 506 -4.04 25.78 9.18
N GLU A 507 -3.67 25.84 7.90
CA GLU A 507 -2.40 26.41 7.42
C GLU A 507 -1.12 25.83 8.05
N LEU A 508 -1.08 24.52 8.30
CA LEU A 508 0.16 23.88 8.77
C LEU A 508 1.21 23.84 7.67
N PRO A 509 2.43 24.36 7.89
CA PRO A 509 3.49 24.33 6.90
C PRO A 509 4.08 22.92 6.78
N SER A 510 3.93 22.31 5.62
CA SER A 510 4.51 21.01 5.26
C SER A 510 5.58 21.24 4.20
N HIS A 511 6.83 20.87 4.48
CA HIS A 511 7.94 21.08 3.56
C HIS A 511 8.18 19.82 2.71
N VAL A 512 8.02 19.94 1.39
CA VAL A 512 8.12 18.83 0.44
C VAL A 512 9.17 19.15 -0.58
N CYS A 513 10.23 18.35 -0.67
CA CYS A 513 11.18 18.43 -1.76
C CYS A 513 11.02 17.20 -2.65
N THR A 514 10.85 17.44 -3.95
CA THR A 514 10.88 16.38 -4.96
C THR A 514 12.00 16.65 -5.96
N THR A 515 12.45 15.59 -6.62
CA THR A 515 13.43 15.70 -7.70
C THR A 515 12.81 16.50 -8.84
N ASN A 516 13.53 17.49 -9.36
CA ASN A 516 13.04 18.28 -10.48
C ASN A 516 12.86 17.39 -11.72
N PRO A 517 11.64 17.20 -12.24
CA PRO A 517 11.41 16.34 -13.40
C PRO A 517 12.10 16.85 -14.67
N ALA A 518 12.44 18.14 -14.73
CA ALA A 518 13.22 18.71 -15.83
C ALA A 518 14.67 18.18 -15.87
N ASN A 519 15.20 17.67 -14.75
CA ASN A 519 16.60 17.26 -14.58
C ASN A 519 16.88 15.75 -14.58
N GLY A 520 15.87 14.90 -14.81
CA GLY A 520 16.11 13.46 -15.03
C GLY A 520 16.97 13.21 -16.28
N THR A 521 17.85 12.21 -16.26
CA THR A 521 18.52 11.80 -17.49
C THR A 521 17.50 11.19 -18.47
N LYS A 522 17.67 11.42 -19.77
CA LYS A 522 16.84 10.80 -20.81
C LYS A 522 17.69 10.01 -21.79
N ASN A 523 17.11 9.01 -22.43
CA ASN A 523 17.77 8.26 -23.49
C ASN A 523 17.42 8.88 -24.85
N LEU A 524 18.40 9.12 -25.70
CA LEU A 524 18.19 9.59 -27.07
C LEU A 524 18.32 8.42 -28.03
N THR A 525 17.24 8.04 -28.69
CA THR A 525 17.26 7.02 -29.75
C THR A 525 17.22 7.69 -31.12
N ILE A 526 18.15 7.31 -31.99
CA ILE A 526 18.30 7.81 -33.36
C ILE A 526 18.12 6.65 -34.32
N ASN A 527 17.29 6.83 -35.34
CA ASN A 527 17.04 5.85 -36.38
C ASN A 527 17.45 6.40 -37.75
N LEU A 528 18.21 5.63 -38.51
CA LEU A 528 18.48 5.87 -39.93
C LEU A 528 17.31 5.33 -40.74
N GLN A 529 16.49 6.21 -41.30
CA GLN A 529 15.26 5.85 -42.01
C GLN A 529 15.52 5.50 -43.48
N SER A 530 16.39 6.25 -44.15
CA SER A 530 16.82 5.93 -45.52
C SER A 530 18.19 6.51 -45.82
N LEU A 531 18.93 5.83 -46.70
CA LEU A 531 20.21 6.29 -47.25
C LEU A 531 20.18 6.10 -48.77
N THR A 532 20.22 7.20 -49.53
CA THR A 532 20.27 7.18 -50.99
C THR A 532 21.58 7.79 -51.47
N MET A 533 22.25 7.15 -52.42
CA MET A 533 23.52 7.60 -52.98
C MET A 533 23.42 7.73 -54.50
N LYS A 534 23.90 8.85 -55.04
CA LYS A 534 23.91 9.15 -56.47
C LYS A 534 25.34 9.25 -56.99
N GLY A 535 25.60 8.59 -58.14
CA GLY A 535 26.93 8.42 -58.74
C GLY A 535 27.67 7.21 -58.13
N GLY A 536 28.10 6.25 -58.97
CA GLY A 536 28.55 4.90 -58.55
C GLY A 536 29.77 4.80 -57.61
N ASN A 537 30.10 3.56 -57.22
CA ASN A 537 31.20 3.09 -56.35
C ASN A 537 31.67 4.06 -55.26
N ASN A 538 30.92 4.10 -54.16
CA ASN A 538 31.26 4.89 -53.01
C ASN A 538 31.57 3.99 -51.82
N PHE A 539 32.61 4.30 -51.08
CA PHE A 539 32.91 3.73 -49.76
C PHE A 539 33.02 4.87 -48.74
N GLY A 540 32.81 4.56 -47.47
CA GLY A 540 32.69 5.59 -46.44
C GLY A 540 31.96 5.11 -45.20
N TRP A 541 31.65 6.05 -44.30
CA TRP A 541 30.95 5.77 -43.06
C TRP A 541 30.08 6.95 -42.60
N ILE A 542 29.10 6.63 -41.74
CA ILE A 542 28.26 7.58 -41.00
C ILE A 542 28.36 7.25 -39.51
N ASP A 543 28.79 8.23 -38.72
CA ASP A 543 28.84 8.14 -37.26
C ASP A 543 27.93 9.18 -36.61
N PHE A 544 27.36 8.82 -35.47
CA PHE A 544 26.68 9.73 -34.56
C PHE A 544 27.50 9.95 -33.30
N GLU A 545 27.50 11.19 -32.83
CA GLU A 545 28.25 11.64 -31.67
C GLU A 545 27.45 12.65 -30.84
N ILE A 546 27.59 12.61 -29.51
CA ILE A 546 27.04 13.62 -28.60
C ILE A 546 28.15 14.55 -28.15
N LEU A 547 27.92 15.85 -28.32
CA LEU A 547 28.79 16.91 -27.87
C LEU A 547 28.12 17.66 -26.73
N ASP A 548 28.91 18.00 -25.71
CA ASP A 548 28.45 18.88 -24.65
C ASP A 548 28.20 20.31 -25.17
N GLY A 549 27.49 21.11 -24.37
CA GLY A 549 27.21 22.51 -24.69
C GLY A 549 28.36 23.47 -24.38
N SER A 550 29.60 22.98 -24.21
CA SER A 550 30.74 23.84 -23.93
C SER A 550 31.18 24.61 -25.18
N ALA A 551 31.89 25.73 -25.01
CA ALA A 551 32.41 26.52 -26.12
C ALA A 551 33.34 25.72 -27.07
N GLU A 552 33.99 24.69 -26.52
CA GLU A 552 34.91 23.81 -27.26
C GLU A 552 34.19 22.58 -27.87
N HIS A 553 32.91 22.36 -27.56
CA HIS A 553 32.13 21.19 -27.95
C HIS A 553 32.88 19.88 -27.66
N ASN A 554 33.23 19.67 -26.40
CA ASN A 554 34.05 18.54 -26.00
C ASN A 554 33.30 17.22 -26.13
N ARG A 555 34.05 16.20 -26.52
CA ARG A 555 33.55 14.83 -26.70
C ARG A 555 33.40 14.16 -25.34
N ARG A 556 32.31 13.43 -25.17
CA ARG A 556 32.09 12.62 -23.98
C ARG A 556 32.51 11.17 -24.27
N GLY A 557 33.65 10.73 -23.74
CA GLY A 557 34.07 9.32 -23.71
C GLY A 557 33.89 8.51 -25.03
N GLU A 558 33.33 7.30 -24.93
CA GLU A 558 33.03 6.36 -26.04
C GLU A 558 31.67 6.63 -26.74
N ASP A 559 31.23 7.89 -26.80
CA ASP A 559 29.91 8.27 -27.36
C ASP A 559 29.91 8.38 -28.90
N ILE A 560 30.76 7.63 -29.59
CA ILE A 560 30.71 7.50 -31.05
C ILE A 560 30.01 6.19 -31.39
N LYS A 561 28.90 6.29 -32.12
CA LYS A 561 28.16 5.11 -32.62
C LYS A 561 28.15 5.12 -34.15
N THR A 562 28.89 4.20 -34.76
CA THR A 562 28.90 3.98 -36.21
C THR A 562 27.64 3.26 -36.65
N VAL A 563 26.88 3.86 -37.57
CA VAL A 563 25.59 3.30 -38.06
C VAL A 563 25.67 2.76 -39.49
N TRP A 564 26.66 3.22 -40.25
CA TRP A 564 26.95 2.71 -41.58
C TRP A 564 28.45 2.76 -41.83
N ASN A 565 29.04 1.68 -42.33
CA ASN A 565 30.45 1.61 -42.70
C ASN A 565 30.62 0.64 -43.87
N VAL A 566 31.12 1.13 -44.99
CA VAL A 566 31.47 0.34 -46.17
C VAL A 566 32.94 0.58 -46.46
N ASN A 567 33.73 -0.49 -46.34
CA ASN A 567 35.15 -0.45 -46.68
C ASN A 567 35.37 -0.45 -48.21
N ARG A 568 36.60 -0.12 -48.63
CA ARG A 568 36.96 0.00 -50.05
C ARG A 568 36.74 -1.31 -50.84
N ASP A 569 36.95 -2.46 -50.21
CA ASP A 569 36.90 -3.77 -50.86
C ASP A 569 35.47 -4.29 -51.05
N ASN A 570 34.56 -3.91 -50.15
CA ASN A 570 33.15 -4.29 -50.18
C ASN A 570 32.27 -3.31 -50.98
N ALA A 571 32.82 -2.19 -51.46
CA ALA A 571 32.11 -1.25 -52.34
C ALA A 571 31.95 -1.85 -53.74
N THR A 572 30.93 -2.69 -53.90
CA THR A 572 30.56 -3.31 -55.18
C THR A 572 29.87 -2.30 -56.10
N TYR A 573 30.08 -2.45 -57.41
CA TYR A 573 29.35 -1.75 -58.49
C TYR A 573 27.88 -2.12 -58.43
N GLN A 574 27.12 -1.46 -57.56
CA GLN A 574 25.69 -1.71 -57.43
C GLN A 574 24.91 -0.46 -57.81
N ASN A 575 24.27 -0.57 -58.99
CA ASN A 575 23.11 0.23 -59.32
C ASN A 575 22.04 -0.04 -58.25
N GLN A 576 21.55 1.04 -57.63
CA GLN A 576 20.31 1.11 -56.82
C GLN A 576 19.91 -0.13 -56.02
N GLY A 577 20.15 -0.07 -54.71
CA GLY A 577 19.26 -0.68 -53.72
C GLY A 577 19.59 -2.09 -53.26
N ASP A 578 20.72 -2.28 -52.57
CA ASP A 578 20.77 -3.26 -51.48
C ASP A 578 22.07 -3.07 -50.65
N VAL A 579 21.98 -2.39 -49.50
CA VAL A 579 22.99 -2.56 -48.45
C VAL A 579 22.36 -3.50 -47.43
N GLN A 580 22.76 -4.76 -47.47
CA GLN A 580 22.45 -5.73 -46.43
C GLN A 580 23.00 -5.20 -45.08
N ASN A 581 22.08 -4.73 -44.23
CA ASN A 581 22.20 -4.38 -42.82
C ASN A 581 23.09 -3.20 -42.40
N PRO A 582 22.76 -1.94 -42.72
CA PRO A 582 23.14 -0.82 -41.84
C PRO A 582 22.46 -0.98 -40.48
N ILE A 583 23.15 -0.64 -39.39
CA ILE A 583 22.52 -0.53 -38.06
C ILE A 583 21.48 0.59 -38.17
N THR A 584 20.19 0.23 -38.13
CA THR A 584 19.11 1.18 -38.38
C THR A 584 18.78 2.05 -37.16
N SER A 585 19.31 1.72 -35.97
CA SER A 585 19.04 2.45 -34.73
C SER A 585 20.21 2.44 -33.74
N VAL A 586 20.47 3.57 -33.10
CA VAL A 586 21.41 3.71 -31.96
C VAL A 586 20.73 4.44 -30.81
N THR A 587 21.08 4.09 -29.58
CA THR A 587 20.60 4.77 -28.37
C THR A 587 21.79 5.30 -27.57
N PHE A 588 21.73 6.58 -27.24
CA PHE A 588 22.59 7.23 -26.26
C PHE A 588 21.86 7.27 -24.92
N GLU A 589 22.46 6.67 -23.90
CA GLU A 589 21.84 6.56 -22.59
C GLU A 589 22.25 7.71 -21.68
N ASN A 590 21.38 8.04 -20.72
CA ASN A 590 21.70 8.92 -19.62
C ASN A 590 22.14 10.36 -20.01
N ILE A 591 21.46 10.96 -21.00
CA ILE A 591 21.72 12.36 -21.39
C ILE A 591 21.14 13.30 -20.32
N ASN A 592 22.03 14.03 -19.63
CA ASN A 592 21.65 14.96 -18.55
C ASN A 592 20.96 16.22 -19.09
N ALA A 593 20.33 17.00 -18.22
CA ALA A 593 19.54 18.16 -18.63
C ALA A 593 20.36 19.32 -19.24
N ASN A 594 21.60 19.52 -18.78
CA ASN A 594 22.46 20.55 -19.35
C ASN A 594 22.81 20.23 -20.81
N ASP A 595 23.15 18.97 -21.08
CA ASP A 595 23.47 18.52 -22.44
C ASP A 595 22.21 18.50 -23.31
N ARG A 596 21.05 18.13 -22.77
CA ARG A 596 19.77 18.25 -23.50
C ARG A 596 19.44 19.69 -23.88
N ALA A 597 19.77 20.66 -23.03
CA ALA A 597 19.50 22.07 -23.30
C ALA A 597 20.52 22.69 -24.27
N ASN A 598 21.81 22.38 -24.07
CA ASN A 598 22.92 23.13 -24.65
C ASN A 598 23.80 22.32 -25.61
N GLY A 599 23.73 20.99 -25.58
CA GLY A 599 24.56 20.08 -26.37
C GLY A 599 24.03 19.82 -27.78
N PHE A 600 24.81 19.04 -28.53
CA PHE A 600 24.58 18.77 -29.95
C PHE A 600 24.65 17.28 -30.27
N LEU A 601 23.79 16.83 -31.18
CA LEU A 601 23.99 15.62 -31.95
C LEU A 601 24.81 15.98 -33.20
N ARG A 602 26.02 15.44 -33.30
CA ARG A 602 26.87 15.57 -34.48
C ARG A 602 26.76 14.33 -35.36
N ILE A 603 26.61 14.57 -36.66
CA ILE A 603 26.53 13.55 -37.70
C ILE A 603 27.75 13.67 -38.58
N TRP A 604 28.66 12.71 -38.49
CA TRP A 604 29.85 12.65 -39.34
C TRP A 604 29.56 11.85 -40.59
N THR A 605 29.96 12.38 -41.74
CA THR A 605 29.77 11.71 -43.03
C THR A 605 31.07 11.78 -43.83
N ARG A 606 31.61 10.63 -44.23
CA ARG A 606 32.74 10.55 -45.17
C ARG A 606 32.35 9.74 -46.40
N LEU A 607 32.71 10.28 -47.57
CA LEU A 607 32.44 9.67 -48.87
C LEU A 607 33.66 9.72 -49.76
N GLN A 608 34.07 8.56 -50.30
CA GLN A 608 35.21 8.44 -51.20
C GLN A 608 34.90 7.59 -52.43
N ASN A 609 35.61 7.87 -53.53
CA ASN A 609 35.44 7.22 -54.83
C ASN A 609 36.53 6.15 -55.08
N ARG A 610 36.18 5.09 -55.81
CA ARG A 610 37.14 4.20 -56.47
C ARG A 610 37.20 4.57 -57.97
N LYS A 611 38.24 5.28 -58.42
CA LYS A 611 38.52 5.37 -59.88
C LYS A 611 39.05 4.01 -60.35
N ILE A 612 38.44 3.40 -61.35
CA ILE A 612 39.11 2.33 -62.10
C ILE A 612 40.21 3.01 -62.94
N GLY A 613 41.48 2.69 -62.64
CA GLY A 613 42.60 2.95 -63.56
C GLY A 613 43.28 4.32 -63.48
N GLY A 614 43.01 5.16 -62.47
CA GLY A 614 43.74 6.41 -62.27
C GLY A 614 43.84 6.75 -60.79
N SER A 615 45.03 7.14 -60.32
CA SER A 615 45.26 7.64 -58.96
C SER A 615 44.46 8.92 -58.74
N ASP A 616 43.28 8.81 -58.14
CA ASP A 616 42.53 9.98 -57.68
C ASP A 616 43.01 10.39 -56.29
N ALA A 617 43.50 11.63 -56.27
CA ALA A 617 44.06 12.32 -55.14
C ALA A 617 42.99 12.67 -54.09
N PHE A 618 43.18 12.12 -52.89
CA PHE A 618 43.10 12.88 -51.64
C PHE A 618 44.21 12.37 -50.71
N LEU A 619 45.44 12.35 -51.22
CA LEU A 619 46.60 12.45 -50.35
C LEU A 619 46.85 13.96 -50.18
N VAL A 620 46.58 14.47 -48.98
CA VAL A 620 47.44 15.56 -48.51
C VAL A 620 48.85 14.98 -48.57
N LYS A 621 49.68 15.54 -49.45
CA LYS A 621 51.09 15.17 -49.59
C LYS A 621 51.73 15.25 -48.20
N GLN A 622 52.02 14.10 -47.59
CA GLN A 622 53.04 14.00 -46.56
C GLN A 622 53.68 12.62 -46.63
N ASP A 623 54.61 12.47 -47.58
CA ASP A 623 55.82 11.63 -47.60
C ASP A 623 55.88 10.27 -46.85
N ASN A 624 54.78 9.57 -46.61
CA ASN A 624 54.83 8.23 -46.04
C ASN A 624 53.71 7.30 -46.56
N PRO A 625 54.02 6.24 -47.34
CA PRO A 625 53.00 5.48 -48.05
C PRO A 625 52.10 4.56 -47.21
N ASN A 626 52.26 4.45 -45.88
CA ASN A 626 51.73 3.30 -45.13
C ASN A 626 51.16 3.61 -43.71
N GLN A 627 50.49 4.74 -43.45
CA GLN A 627 49.92 5.00 -42.11
C GLN A 627 48.41 5.27 -42.00
N ASP A 628 47.65 5.35 -43.10
CA ASP A 628 46.25 5.78 -43.02
C ASP A 628 45.19 4.66 -43.06
N GLU A 629 45.58 3.39 -42.98
CA GLU A 629 44.61 2.27 -43.00
C GLU A 629 44.46 1.54 -41.65
N GLY A 630 44.98 2.08 -40.52
CA GLY A 630 44.96 1.31 -39.27
C GLY A 630 45.01 2.00 -37.91
N ASN A 631 45.07 3.33 -37.78
CA ASN A 631 45.14 3.96 -36.45
C ASN A 631 44.26 5.21 -36.33
N ASN A 632 43.39 5.19 -35.30
CA ASN A 632 42.64 6.30 -34.69
C ASN A 632 42.77 7.67 -35.38
N PHE A 633 41.83 7.95 -36.27
CA PHE A 633 41.73 9.25 -36.93
C PHE A 633 41.47 10.35 -35.89
N GLN A 634 42.34 11.37 -35.88
CA GLN A 634 42.07 12.61 -35.15
C GLN A 634 40.95 13.39 -35.86
N HIS A 635 39.72 13.16 -35.43
CA HIS A 635 38.55 13.94 -35.83
C HIS A 635 38.71 15.39 -35.34
N GLY A 636 38.88 16.34 -36.25
CA GLY A 636 38.99 17.77 -35.87
C GLY A 636 39.50 18.75 -36.93
N LYS A 637 40.04 18.28 -38.07
CA LYS A 637 40.68 19.18 -39.06
C LYS A 637 39.99 19.32 -40.42
N PHE A 638 38.81 18.74 -40.64
CA PHE A 638 38.16 18.78 -41.96
C PHE A 638 36.85 19.59 -41.92
N SER A 639 36.92 20.87 -42.30
CA SER A 639 35.74 21.73 -42.48
C SER A 639 34.84 21.17 -43.58
N GLY A 640 33.56 20.93 -43.27
CA GLY A 640 32.53 20.56 -44.24
C GLY A 640 32.10 19.08 -44.28
N GLN A 641 32.55 18.24 -43.33
CA GLN A 641 32.23 16.79 -43.31
C GLN A 641 31.26 16.35 -42.20
N PHE A 642 30.73 17.28 -41.40
CA PHE A 642 29.77 16.98 -40.33
C PHE A 642 28.59 17.95 -40.29
N TYR A 643 27.49 17.53 -39.68
CA TYR A 643 26.29 18.33 -39.47
C TYR A 643 25.85 18.24 -38.02
N ASP A 644 25.57 19.38 -37.40
CA ASP A 644 25.18 19.47 -35.99
C ASP A 644 23.70 19.80 -35.86
N ILE A 645 23.01 19.09 -34.97
CA ILE A 645 21.63 19.32 -34.58
C ILE A 645 21.62 19.63 -33.09
N LYS A 646 20.99 20.73 -32.68
CA LYS A 646 20.83 21.01 -31.24
C LYS A 646 19.96 19.95 -30.60
N LEU A 647 20.40 19.40 -29.47
CA LEU A 647 19.59 18.44 -28.73
C LEU A 647 18.26 19.04 -28.24
N SER A 648 18.23 20.35 -27.98
CA SER A 648 17.00 21.06 -27.60
C SER A 648 15.96 21.08 -28.72
N ASP A 649 16.36 21.09 -30.00
CA ASP A 649 15.43 21.04 -31.14
C ASP A 649 14.74 19.67 -31.23
N ILE A 650 15.45 18.60 -30.83
CA ILE A 650 14.90 17.24 -30.71
C ILE A 650 14.02 17.12 -29.46
N LEU A 651 14.41 17.75 -28.35
CA LEU A 651 13.67 17.72 -27.09
C LEU A 651 12.32 18.44 -27.18
N ASN A 652 12.26 19.54 -27.94
CA ASN A 652 11.07 20.39 -28.06
C ASN A 652 9.98 19.81 -28.97
N GLN A 653 10.13 18.58 -29.45
CA GLN A 653 9.08 17.88 -30.19
C GLN A 653 7.90 17.56 -29.28
N ARG A 654 6.68 17.56 -29.84
CA ARG A 654 5.47 17.19 -29.08
C ARG A 654 5.57 15.73 -28.63
N PRO A 655 4.93 15.34 -27.50
CA PRO A 655 4.88 13.95 -27.07
C PRO A 655 4.44 13.01 -28.21
N GLY A 656 5.23 11.97 -28.50
CA GLY A 656 5.00 11.01 -29.59
C GLY A 656 5.48 11.46 -30.99
N GLN A 657 5.96 12.70 -31.13
CA GLN A 657 6.51 13.23 -32.38
C GLN A 657 8.03 13.02 -32.42
N LYS A 658 8.53 12.48 -33.54
CA LYS A 658 9.97 12.33 -33.79
C LYS A 658 10.51 13.57 -34.50
N TYR A 659 11.72 14.00 -34.14
CA TYR A 659 12.46 14.96 -34.96
C TYR A 659 12.98 14.23 -36.19
N SER A 660 12.72 14.74 -37.39
CA SER A 660 13.25 14.17 -38.63
C SER A 660 13.95 15.23 -39.46
N THR A 661 15.08 14.86 -40.08
CA THR A 661 15.80 15.75 -41.00
C THR A 661 16.40 14.97 -42.16
N THR A 662 16.43 15.61 -43.34
CA THR A 662 17.14 15.12 -44.52
C THR A 662 18.46 15.86 -44.67
N LEU A 663 19.56 15.14 -44.82
CA LEU A 663 20.88 15.69 -45.07
C LEU A 663 21.29 15.37 -46.50
N VAL A 664 21.61 16.41 -47.26
CA VAL A 664 22.10 16.31 -48.64
C VAL A 664 23.57 16.69 -48.66
N ARG A 665 24.43 15.74 -49.03
CA ARG A 665 25.88 15.97 -49.14
C ARG A 665 26.32 15.89 -50.60
N LYS A 666 26.85 16.99 -51.11
CA LYS A 666 27.44 17.07 -52.45
C LYS A 666 28.96 17.00 -52.38
N SER A 667 29.55 16.11 -53.16
CA SER A 667 30.98 16.08 -53.45
C SER A 667 31.23 16.78 -54.80
N GLY A 668 32.37 17.45 -54.96
CA GLY A 668 32.72 18.27 -56.14
C GLY A 668 32.75 17.56 -57.50
N ASN A 669 32.41 16.26 -57.55
CA ASN A 669 32.33 15.44 -58.76
C ASN A 669 30.89 14.97 -59.06
N ASP A 670 29.87 15.83 -58.87
CA ASP A 670 28.43 15.56 -59.14
C ASP A 670 27.79 14.41 -58.34
N LYS A 671 28.34 14.07 -57.17
CA LYS A 671 27.83 12.99 -56.31
C LYS A 671 27.03 13.54 -55.14
N GLU A 672 25.90 12.91 -54.85
CA GLU A 672 24.97 13.32 -53.80
C GLU A 672 24.63 12.15 -52.89
N MET A 673 24.68 12.37 -51.58
CA MET A 673 24.14 11.44 -50.57
C MET A 673 22.98 12.11 -49.85
N ASP A 674 21.83 11.44 -49.86
CA ASP A 674 20.62 11.84 -49.17
C ASP A 674 20.40 10.90 -47.98
N ILE A 675 20.46 11.45 -46.76
CA ILE A 675 20.27 10.71 -45.50
C ILE A 675 19.00 11.21 -44.83
N LEU A 676 18.05 10.33 -44.53
CA LEU A 676 16.89 10.64 -43.70
C LEU A 676 17.08 9.98 -42.33
N ILE A 677 17.04 10.79 -41.28
CA ILE A 677 17.11 10.30 -39.89
C ILE A 677 15.88 10.72 -39.10
N SER A 678 15.57 9.97 -38.04
CA SER A 678 14.63 10.39 -37.01
C SER A 678 15.19 10.18 -35.61
N ALA A 679 14.99 11.14 -34.70
CA ALA A 679 15.48 11.10 -33.34
C ALA A 679 14.35 11.38 -32.32
N ILE A 680 14.44 10.74 -31.15
CA ILE A 680 13.47 10.91 -30.05
C ILE A 680 14.14 10.73 -28.69
N PHE A 681 13.78 11.60 -27.73
CA PHE A 681 14.10 11.40 -26.32
C PHE A 681 13.02 10.56 -25.67
N ASN A 682 13.42 9.42 -25.06
CA ASN A 682 12.56 8.55 -24.27
C ASN A 682 12.66 8.90 -22.78
#